data_AF-A0A2S6HGT0-F1
#
_entry.id   AF-A0A2S6HGT0-F1
#
_cell.length_a   1.000
_cell.length_b   1.000
_cell.length_c   1.000
_cell.angle_alpha   90.00
_cell.angle_beta   90.00
_cell.angle_gamma   90.00
#
_symmetry.space_group_name_H-M   'P 1'
#
loop_
_entity.id
_entity.type
_entity.pdbx_description
1 polymer ?
#
loop_
_entity_poly.entity_id
_entity_poly.type
_entity_poly.pdbx_seq_one_letter_code
_entity_poly.pdbx_strand_id
1 'polypeptide(L)'
;MVTHKKHRLRLPVFSTGGKVVFIISLFVLISVLLGGMIFWYGNIFDGVRSYVRGEGLWAKAQKDAVFYLGSYSYSHSETDYNAYQEALKVTSGDKNARLALLASPPNYEEARKGFLQGQNHPDDIDSMIGFFLTFQRISYMRDAISTWQSADQTIDELKQLSEQIRIEINASKQNTEKIADLRNRLQHLNDELHQLENRFSLILSEGARWVKQTVWLITVLVLVIFIGIGLWVSRQIIKGITQAEQQLITSESRFRRLKESNTIGIISWRMDGMIEEANDLFLTMIGYDRSDISTGVINWRDITPVEFQHRDQQVINELLTHGRCEPFEKALIHKQGHWVPIYIGAAMLGGNQEQGIAYVMDLSERKKAEQQLKLAATVFAGSSDGILITDSSARIVSVNQAFCAMTGYAESELLGQPPSLLQSGYTTGEEYNRMWESLNASGQWQGDIIDRMKNGTLIPMRASINQVKNTDNQLTHYVAIMSDISERKAEEEHLRHIAYHDPLTGLANRVLFNDRLEQAIKVAMRNNTQFAILFLDLDKFKPVNDLFGHKIGDRLLQKVADRLTRSVRETDTVTRLGGDEFVILLENVSGLEIVEKLLNQITDAIGKAYHIDDYDIEIGVSAGISIYPDHGTDAKTLLHKADIAMYETKEAKIHALSVPANCN
;
A
#
# COMPACT_ATOMS: atom_id res chain seq x y z
N MET A 1 3.91 -35.05 36.04
CA MET A 1 4.83 -34.31 35.14
C MET A 1 5.27 -33.05 35.87
N VAL A 2 6.47 -33.08 36.45
CA VAL A 2 7.02 -31.98 37.26
C VAL A 2 7.76 -31.02 36.33
N THR A 3 7.33 -29.77 36.24
CA THR A 3 7.96 -28.73 35.41
C THR A 3 9.06 -28.01 36.20
N HIS A 4 10.31 -28.36 35.91
CA HIS A 4 11.48 -27.64 36.41
C HIS A 4 11.57 -26.23 35.80
N LYS A 5 11.20 -25.20 36.57
CA LYS A 5 11.57 -23.80 36.28
C LYS A 5 13.07 -23.62 36.53
N LYS A 6 13.87 -23.58 35.46
CA LYS A 6 15.26 -23.09 35.52
C LYS A 6 15.25 -21.57 35.74
N HIS A 7 15.56 -21.12 36.94
CA HIS A 7 15.95 -19.73 37.21
C HIS A 7 17.26 -19.43 36.48
N ARG A 8 17.19 -18.84 35.28
CA ARG A 8 18.35 -18.14 34.70
C ARG A 8 18.52 -16.84 35.48
N LEU A 9 19.66 -16.68 36.18
CA LEU A 9 20.09 -15.39 36.69
C LEU A 9 20.08 -14.38 35.52
N ARG A 10 19.12 -13.45 35.53
CA ARG A 10 19.15 -12.30 34.63
C ARG A 10 20.15 -11.31 35.20
N LEU A 11 21.31 -11.19 34.57
CA LEU A 11 22.25 -10.11 34.85
C LEU A 11 21.57 -8.75 34.53
N PRO A 12 21.83 -7.70 35.32
CA PRO A 12 21.23 -6.38 35.11
C PRO A 12 21.58 -5.83 33.73
N VAL A 13 20.56 -5.31 33.03
CA VAL A 13 20.72 -4.63 31.75
C VAL A 13 21.33 -3.26 32.04
N PHE A 14 22.65 -3.17 32.03
CA PHE A 14 23.36 -1.91 32.21
C PHE A 14 23.19 -1.01 30.98
N SER A 15 22.99 0.29 31.21
CA SER A 15 23.13 1.33 30.20
C SER A 15 24.55 1.31 29.61
N THR A 16 24.77 1.96 28.45
CA THR A 16 26.12 2.05 27.83
C THR A 16 27.16 2.57 28.83
N GLY A 17 26.80 3.55 29.66
CA GLY A 17 27.63 4.03 30.76
C GLY A 17 27.86 2.98 31.86
N GLY A 18 26.81 2.24 32.26
CA GLY A 18 26.93 1.17 33.25
C GLY A 18 27.83 0.01 32.80
N LYS A 19 27.85 -0.31 31.50
CA LYS A 19 28.75 -1.33 30.93
C LYS A 19 30.22 -0.89 30.99
N VAL A 20 30.51 0.37 30.70
CA VAL A 20 31.87 0.94 30.78
C VAL A 20 32.36 0.93 32.22
N VAL A 21 31.55 1.39 33.18
CA VAL A 21 31.89 1.39 34.60
C VAL A 21 32.16 -0.04 35.11
N PHE A 22 31.37 -1.03 34.69
CA PHE A 22 31.59 -2.43 35.05
C PHE A 22 32.94 -2.95 34.54
N ILE A 23 33.30 -2.65 33.29
CA ILE A 23 34.58 -3.09 32.70
C ILE A 23 35.76 -2.46 33.42
N ILE A 24 35.70 -1.15 33.69
CA ILE A 24 36.75 -0.43 34.42
C ILE A 24 36.90 -1.02 35.82
N SER A 25 35.79 -1.27 36.52
CA SER A 25 35.80 -1.85 37.87
C SER A 25 36.39 -3.27 37.88
N LEU A 26 36.07 -4.08 36.87
CA LEU A 26 36.63 -5.42 36.71
C LEU A 26 38.14 -5.36 36.43
N PHE A 27 38.58 -4.46 35.55
CA PHE A 27 40.00 -4.29 35.26
C PHE A 27 40.79 -3.84 36.50
N VAL A 28 40.28 -2.83 37.23
CA VAL A 28 40.88 -2.35 38.48
C VAL A 28 40.99 -3.49 39.51
N LEU A 29 39.94 -4.29 39.68
CA LEU A 29 39.96 -5.45 40.58
C LEU A 29 41.05 -6.46 40.18
N ILE A 30 41.17 -6.78 38.90
CA ILE A 30 42.20 -7.69 38.38
C ILE A 30 43.60 -7.12 38.65
N SER A 31 43.83 -5.83 38.41
CA SER A 31 45.11 -5.17 38.67
C SER A 31 45.48 -5.20 40.15
N VAL A 32 44.53 -4.96 41.06
CA VAL A 32 44.76 -5.04 42.51
C VAL A 32 45.11 -6.46 42.93
N LEU A 33 44.40 -7.47 42.41
CA LEU A 33 44.69 -8.88 42.69
C LEU A 33 46.07 -9.30 42.18
N LEU A 34 46.46 -8.89 40.98
CA LEU A 34 47.79 -9.15 40.43
C LEU A 34 48.89 -8.47 41.26
N GLY A 35 48.69 -7.22 41.69
CA GLY A 35 49.62 -6.52 42.57
C GLY A 35 49.80 -7.24 43.92
N GLY A 36 48.70 -7.67 44.54
CA GLY A 36 48.74 -8.48 45.77
C GLY A 36 49.44 -9.82 45.58
N MET A 37 49.23 -10.47 44.43
CA MET A 37 49.89 -11.73 44.08
C MET A 37 51.41 -11.56 43.91
N ILE A 38 51.86 -10.49 43.25
CA ILE A 38 53.28 -10.15 43.08
C ILE A 38 53.93 -9.90 44.45
N PHE A 39 53.27 -9.14 45.31
CA PHE A 39 53.75 -8.86 46.66
C PHE A 39 53.90 -10.16 47.49
N TRP A 40 52.88 -11.01 47.46
CA TRP A 40 52.92 -12.31 48.15
C TRP A 40 54.03 -13.22 47.61
N TYR A 41 54.23 -13.22 46.29
CA TYR A 41 55.32 -13.92 45.62
C TYR A 41 56.71 -13.50 46.11
N GLY A 42 56.94 -12.19 46.20
CA GLY A 42 58.19 -11.62 46.70
C GLY A 42 58.52 -12.12 48.10
N ASN A 43 57.54 -12.02 49.02
CA ASN A 43 57.72 -12.43 50.41
C ASN A 43 58.05 -13.93 50.55
N ILE A 44 57.42 -14.81 49.74
CA ILE A 44 57.74 -16.24 49.77
C ILE A 44 59.17 -16.49 49.29
N PHE A 45 59.56 -15.89 48.17
CA PHE A 45 60.87 -16.15 47.58
C PHE A 45 62.00 -15.56 48.41
N ASP A 46 61.80 -14.37 48.97
CA ASP A 46 62.70 -13.79 49.96
C ASP A 46 62.82 -14.72 51.17
N GLY A 47 61.70 -15.21 51.73
CA GLY A 47 61.70 -16.19 52.82
C GLY A 47 62.48 -17.48 52.51
N VAL A 48 62.26 -18.09 51.35
CA VAL A 48 63.02 -19.29 50.91
C VAL A 48 64.52 -18.99 50.84
N ARG A 49 64.90 -17.88 50.19
CA ARG A 49 66.31 -17.47 50.07
C ARG A 49 66.95 -17.27 51.44
N SER A 50 66.27 -16.55 52.33
CA SER A 50 66.75 -16.26 53.68
C SER A 50 66.91 -17.53 54.50
N TYR A 51 66.00 -18.51 54.36
CA TYR A 51 66.14 -19.82 55.00
C TYR A 51 67.32 -20.65 54.48
N VAL A 52 67.54 -20.69 53.16
CA VAL A 52 68.70 -21.39 52.58
C VAL A 52 70.01 -20.75 53.02
N ARG A 53 70.04 -19.41 53.14
CA ARG A 53 71.19 -18.69 53.68
C ARG A 53 71.43 -19.02 55.16
N GLY A 54 70.37 -19.02 55.97
CA GLY A 54 70.43 -19.36 57.39
C GLY A 54 70.90 -20.80 57.63
N GLU A 55 70.45 -21.74 56.80
CA GLU A 55 70.95 -23.13 56.82
C GLU A 55 72.46 -23.21 56.61
N GLY A 56 73.03 -22.45 55.67
CA GLY A 56 74.47 -22.41 55.46
C GLY A 56 75.26 -21.86 56.66
N LEU A 57 74.70 -20.88 57.38
CA LEU A 57 75.29 -20.35 58.62
C LEU A 57 75.25 -21.38 59.74
N TRP A 58 74.11 -22.05 59.90
CA TRP A 58 73.90 -23.10 60.88
C TRP A 58 74.83 -24.30 60.65
N ALA A 59 74.93 -24.78 59.41
CA ALA A 59 75.82 -25.88 59.01
C ALA A 59 77.30 -25.52 59.23
N LYS A 60 77.70 -24.30 58.89
CA LYS A 60 79.07 -23.82 59.15
C LYS A 60 79.37 -23.79 60.65
N ALA A 61 78.45 -23.26 61.45
CA ALA A 61 78.63 -23.17 62.90
C ALA A 61 78.79 -24.55 63.56
N GLN A 62 78.09 -25.59 63.06
CA GLN A 62 78.28 -26.97 63.53
C GLN A 62 79.69 -27.49 63.22
N LYS A 63 80.17 -27.29 61.99
CA LYS A 63 81.53 -27.69 61.58
C LYS A 63 82.59 -26.96 62.38
N ASP A 64 82.43 -25.65 62.56
CA ASP A 64 83.32 -24.83 63.37
C ASP A 64 83.32 -25.32 64.84
N ALA A 65 82.16 -25.63 65.41
CA ALA A 65 82.07 -26.15 66.77
C ALA A 65 82.83 -27.48 66.95
N VAL A 66 82.60 -28.45 66.07
CA VAL A 66 83.33 -29.74 66.12
C VAL A 66 84.83 -29.52 65.90
N PHE A 67 85.22 -28.73 64.90
CA PHE A 67 86.60 -28.46 64.56
C PHE A 67 87.36 -27.83 65.72
N TYR A 68 86.82 -26.76 66.32
CA TYR A 68 87.47 -26.08 67.43
C TYR A 68 87.47 -26.92 68.71
N LEU A 69 86.44 -27.72 68.98
CA LEU A 69 86.45 -28.64 70.12
C LEU A 69 87.48 -29.76 69.92
N GLY A 70 87.59 -30.27 68.69
CA GLY A 70 88.62 -31.22 68.30
C GLY A 70 90.01 -30.63 68.49
N SER A 71 90.26 -29.41 67.96
CA SER A 71 91.50 -28.66 68.14
C SER A 71 91.83 -28.47 69.61
N TYR A 72 90.87 -27.99 70.41
CA TYR A 72 91.01 -27.82 71.86
C TYR A 72 91.44 -29.10 72.55
N SER A 73 90.88 -30.24 72.13
CA SER A 73 91.24 -31.54 72.71
C SER A 73 92.72 -31.87 72.54
N TYR A 74 93.41 -31.33 71.53
CA TYR A 74 94.85 -31.51 71.28
C TYR A 74 95.70 -30.36 71.80
N SER A 75 95.28 -29.12 71.54
CA SER A 75 96.04 -27.89 71.80
C SER A 75 95.94 -27.45 73.25
N HIS A 76 94.83 -27.78 73.94
CA HIS A 76 94.44 -27.25 75.24
C HIS A 76 94.32 -25.72 75.28
N SER A 77 94.22 -25.06 74.12
CA SER A 77 94.15 -23.61 74.04
C SER A 77 92.75 -23.11 74.38
N GLU A 78 92.60 -22.27 75.41
CA GLU A 78 91.32 -21.64 75.72
C GLU A 78 90.79 -20.76 74.57
N THR A 79 91.64 -20.34 73.63
CA THR A 79 91.18 -19.68 72.39
C THR A 79 90.31 -20.61 71.54
N ASP A 80 90.67 -21.88 71.44
CA ASP A 80 89.93 -22.89 70.65
C ASP A 80 88.62 -23.22 71.36
N TYR A 81 88.63 -23.34 72.69
CA TYR A 81 87.42 -23.58 73.46
C TYR A 81 86.44 -22.39 73.39
N ASN A 82 86.94 -21.15 73.45
CA ASN A 82 86.11 -19.97 73.25
C ASN A 82 85.53 -19.91 71.83
N ALA A 83 86.31 -20.25 70.80
CA ALA A 83 85.82 -20.32 69.42
C ALA A 83 84.73 -21.39 69.23
N TYR A 84 84.87 -22.55 69.89
CA TYR A 84 83.81 -23.56 69.98
C TYR A 84 82.53 -23.00 70.63
N GLN A 85 82.66 -22.28 71.76
CA GLN A 85 81.51 -21.69 72.44
C GLN A 85 80.80 -20.63 71.59
N GLU A 86 81.55 -19.79 70.85
CA GLU A 86 80.96 -18.82 69.92
C GLU A 86 80.24 -19.52 68.76
N ALA A 87 80.80 -20.59 68.19
CA ALA A 87 80.13 -21.39 67.17
C ALA A 87 78.83 -22.02 67.69
N LEU A 88 78.82 -22.50 68.93
CA LEU A 88 77.63 -23.09 69.56
C LEU A 88 76.52 -22.06 69.86
N LYS A 89 76.87 -20.79 70.08
CA LYS A 89 75.88 -19.72 70.26
C LYS A 89 75.01 -19.52 69.02
N VAL A 90 75.58 -19.70 67.82
CA VAL A 90 74.85 -19.56 66.55
C VAL A 90 73.74 -20.61 66.45
N THR A 91 74.08 -21.89 66.62
CA THR A 91 73.12 -22.99 66.54
C THR A 91 72.07 -22.93 67.66
N SER A 92 72.48 -22.49 68.86
CA SER A 92 71.57 -22.24 69.98
C SER A 92 70.58 -21.10 69.70
N GLY A 93 71.05 -20.04 69.01
CA GLY A 93 70.21 -18.93 68.57
C GLY A 93 69.10 -19.39 67.64
N ASP A 94 69.46 -20.16 66.60
CA ASP A 94 68.48 -20.71 65.66
C ASP A 94 67.49 -21.66 66.37
N LYS A 95 67.96 -22.53 67.28
CA LYS A 95 67.10 -23.41 68.11
C LYS A 95 66.08 -22.60 68.91
N ASN A 96 66.52 -21.55 69.59
CA ASN A 96 65.64 -20.66 70.35
C ASN A 96 64.63 -19.96 69.44
N ALA A 97 65.04 -19.53 68.25
CA ALA A 97 64.15 -18.90 67.29
C ALA A 97 63.02 -19.84 66.87
N ARG A 98 63.36 -21.10 66.53
CA ARG A 98 62.39 -22.13 66.17
C ARG A 98 61.42 -22.43 67.30
N LEU A 99 61.90 -22.60 68.53
CA LEU A 99 61.05 -22.87 69.69
C LEU A 99 60.10 -21.70 69.98
N ALA A 100 60.58 -20.46 69.86
CA ALA A 100 59.75 -19.27 69.99
C ALA A 100 58.65 -19.20 68.93
N LEU A 101 58.93 -19.62 67.68
CA LEU A 101 57.93 -19.68 66.60
C LEU A 101 56.93 -20.83 66.75
N LEU A 102 57.33 -21.94 67.36
CA LEU A 102 56.46 -23.08 67.64
C LEU A 102 55.59 -22.89 68.91
N ALA A 103 55.88 -21.87 69.72
CA ALA A 103 55.05 -21.52 70.87
C ALA A 103 53.63 -21.13 70.44
N SER A 104 52.67 -21.28 71.35
CA SER A 104 51.27 -20.89 71.13
C SER A 104 50.83 -19.88 72.19
N PRO A 105 50.70 -18.57 71.86
CA PRO A 105 51.00 -17.96 70.55
C PRO A 105 52.51 -17.87 70.25
N PRO A 106 52.91 -17.75 68.97
CA PRO A 106 54.32 -17.55 68.59
C PRO A 106 54.88 -16.27 69.22
N ASN A 107 56.11 -16.34 69.74
CA ASN A 107 56.82 -15.19 70.30
C ASN A 107 57.78 -14.59 69.24
N TYR A 108 57.30 -13.55 68.55
CA TYR A 108 58.04 -12.89 67.47
C TYR A 108 59.34 -12.21 67.93
N GLU A 109 59.34 -11.58 69.11
CA GLU A 109 60.53 -10.88 69.61
C GLU A 109 61.64 -11.86 69.97
N GLU A 110 61.30 -12.96 70.65
CA GLU A 110 62.27 -14.01 70.99
C GLU A 110 62.74 -14.75 69.72
N ALA A 111 61.86 -14.95 68.74
CA ALA A 111 62.25 -15.48 67.44
C ALA A 111 63.30 -14.59 66.75
N ARG A 112 63.07 -13.26 66.76
CA ARG A 112 63.99 -12.28 66.16
C ARG A 112 65.34 -12.26 66.87
N LYS A 113 65.36 -12.29 68.21
CA LYS A 113 66.62 -12.39 68.98
C LYS A 113 67.38 -13.66 68.66
N GLY A 114 66.68 -14.80 68.57
CA GLY A 114 67.27 -16.09 68.22
C GLY A 114 67.93 -16.07 66.83
N PHE A 115 67.23 -15.58 65.81
CA PHE A 115 67.80 -15.50 64.46
C PHE A 115 68.99 -14.54 64.35
N LEU A 116 68.97 -13.39 65.08
CA LEU A 116 70.13 -12.49 65.17
C LEU A 116 71.33 -13.18 65.82
N GLN A 117 71.09 -13.95 66.89
CA GLN A 117 72.12 -14.77 67.52
C GLN A 117 72.65 -15.86 66.58
N GLY A 118 71.78 -16.41 65.72
CA GLY A 118 72.12 -17.29 64.60
C GLY A 118 72.84 -16.60 63.43
N GLN A 119 73.26 -15.34 63.60
CA GLN A 119 73.95 -14.52 62.60
C GLN A 119 73.15 -14.28 61.30
N ASN A 120 71.83 -14.49 61.32
CA ASN A 120 70.97 -14.16 60.19
C ASN A 120 70.90 -12.64 60.02
N HIS A 121 70.81 -12.18 58.77
CA HIS A 121 70.80 -10.76 58.47
C HIS A 121 69.50 -10.10 59.00
N PRO A 122 69.54 -8.92 59.63
CA PRO A 122 68.34 -8.29 60.21
C PRO A 122 67.18 -8.13 59.23
N ASP A 123 67.47 -7.80 57.97
CA ASP A 123 66.47 -7.62 56.91
C ASP A 123 65.85 -8.93 56.41
N ASP A 124 66.48 -10.07 56.69
CA ASP A 124 66.01 -11.39 56.28
C ASP A 124 65.02 -11.99 57.31
N ILE A 125 65.06 -11.52 58.56
CA ILE A 125 64.38 -12.17 59.69
C ILE A 125 62.86 -12.14 59.57
N ASP A 126 62.26 -11.02 59.19
CA ASP A 126 60.79 -10.92 59.11
C ASP A 126 60.24 -11.84 58.02
N SER A 127 60.96 -11.95 56.90
CA SER A 127 60.66 -12.90 55.82
C SER A 127 60.82 -14.36 56.27
N MET A 128 61.85 -14.66 57.09
CA MET A 128 62.01 -16.00 57.69
C MET A 128 60.87 -16.32 58.65
N ILE A 129 60.50 -15.42 59.55
CA ILE A 129 59.38 -15.62 60.48
C ILE A 129 58.07 -15.84 59.70
N GLY A 130 57.78 -14.97 58.72
CA GLY A 130 56.60 -15.07 57.88
C GLY A 130 56.55 -16.38 57.10
N PHE A 131 57.67 -16.79 56.51
CA PHE A 131 57.79 -18.06 55.79
C PHE A 131 57.57 -19.26 56.71
N PHE A 132 58.21 -19.29 57.88
CA PHE A 132 58.03 -20.37 58.86
C PHE A 132 56.56 -20.54 59.25
N LEU A 133 55.91 -19.46 59.65
CA LEU A 133 54.53 -19.51 60.13
C LEU A 133 53.55 -19.92 59.02
N THR A 134 53.81 -19.49 57.79
CA THR A 134 53.00 -19.82 56.61
C THR A 134 53.15 -21.29 56.21
N PHE A 135 54.37 -21.83 56.26
CA PHE A 135 54.69 -23.11 55.64
C PHE A 135 55.00 -24.25 56.62
N GLN A 136 55.12 -24.02 57.93
CA GLN A 136 55.46 -25.04 58.95
C GLN A 136 54.57 -26.30 58.93
N ARG A 137 53.35 -26.22 58.39
CA ARG A 137 52.43 -27.37 58.30
C ARG A 137 52.60 -28.21 57.03
N ILE A 138 53.30 -27.70 56.02
CA ILE A 138 53.57 -28.40 54.76
C ILE A 138 54.58 -29.53 55.00
N SER A 139 54.42 -30.67 54.31
CA SER A 139 55.23 -31.89 54.51
C SER A 139 56.73 -31.58 54.58
N TYR A 140 57.30 -30.92 53.58
CA TYR A 140 58.73 -30.60 53.53
C TYR A 140 59.22 -29.77 54.73
N MET A 141 58.46 -28.75 55.15
CA MET A 141 58.85 -27.93 56.31
C MET A 141 58.72 -28.71 57.61
N ARG A 142 57.71 -29.58 57.74
CA ARG A 142 57.57 -30.45 58.91
C ARG A 142 58.75 -31.42 59.02
N ASP A 143 59.17 -32.00 57.91
CA ASP A 143 60.30 -32.94 57.85
C ASP A 143 61.63 -32.21 58.13
N ALA A 144 61.78 -30.97 57.66
CA ALA A 144 62.93 -30.11 57.98
C ALA A 144 62.97 -29.77 59.47
N ILE A 145 61.84 -29.34 60.05
CA ILE A 145 61.71 -29.04 61.50
C ILE A 145 62.04 -30.29 62.34
N SER A 146 61.58 -31.47 61.91
CA SER A 146 61.90 -32.72 62.60
C SER A 146 63.38 -33.05 62.53
N THR A 147 64.03 -32.86 61.37
CA THR A 147 65.47 -33.11 61.21
C THR A 147 66.29 -32.13 62.05
N TRP A 148 65.85 -30.87 62.10
CA TRP A 148 66.44 -29.84 62.96
C TRP A 148 66.31 -30.19 64.45
N GLN A 149 65.15 -30.68 64.90
CA GLN A 149 64.97 -31.18 66.27
C GLN A 149 65.92 -32.33 66.62
N SER A 150 66.19 -33.24 65.68
CA SER A 150 67.17 -34.31 65.89
C SER A 150 68.59 -33.76 66.02
N ALA A 151 68.95 -32.75 65.23
CA ALA A 151 70.26 -32.10 65.34
C ALA A 151 70.42 -31.36 66.69
N ASP A 152 69.36 -30.74 67.21
CA ASP A 152 69.40 -30.11 68.53
C ASP A 152 69.81 -31.09 69.64
N GLN A 153 69.38 -32.36 69.54
CA GLN A 153 69.76 -33.40 70.50
C GLN A 153 71.26 -33.72 70.40
N THR A 154 71.77 -33.93 69.18
CA THR A 154 73.21 -34.20 68.95
C THR A 154 74.09 -33.02 69.36
N ILE A 155 73.62 -31.78 69.19
CA ILE A 155 74.30 -30.57 69.68
C ILE A 155 74.31 -30.50 71.21
N ASP A 156 73.21 -30.87 71.88
CA ASP A 156 73.17 -30.95 73.34
C ASP A 156 74.14 -32.03 73.86
N GLU A 157 74.29 -33.17 73.18
CA GLU A 157 75.32 -34.19 73.47
C GLU A 157 76.74 -33.66 73.25
N LEU A 158 76.98 -32.92 72.17
CA LEU A 158 78.27 -32.26 71.90
C LEU A 158 78.65 -31.28 73.02
N LYS A 159 77.67 -30.57 73.57
CA LYS A 159 77.86 -29.68 74.72
C LYS A 159 78.22 -30.43 75.99
N GLN A 160 77.60 -31.58 76.25
CA GLN A 160 77.98 -32.42 77.39
C GLN A 160 79.38 -32.99 77.21
N LEU A 161 79.71 -33.43 76.00
CA LEU A 161 81.02 -33.97 75.67
C LEU A 161 82.12 -32.91 75.82
N SER A 162 81.87 -31.66 75.46
CA SER A 162 82.85 -30.59 75.59
C SER A 162 83.20 -30.27 77.04
N GLU A 163 82.22 -30.31 77.96
CA GLU A 163 82.46 -30.19 79.39
C GLU A 163 83.28 -31.36 79.92
N GLN A 164 83.00 -32.60 79.48
CA GLN A 164 83.80 -33.77 79.85
C GLN A 164 85.25 -33.64 79.36
N ILE A 165 85.45 -33.25 78.10
CA ILE A 165 86.77 -32.98 77.53
C ILE A 165 87.51 -31.93 78.36
N ARG A 166 86.85 -30.82 78.70
CA ARG A 166 87.43 -29.72 79.49
C ARG A 166 87.80 -30.15 80.91
N ILE A 167 86.96 -30.93 81.58
CA ILE A 167 87.22 -31.44 82.94
C ILE A 167 88.46 -32.36 82.92
N GLU A 168 88.54 -33.29 81.97
CA GLU A 168 89.66 -34.23 81.88
C GLU A 168 90.97 -33.56 81.49
N ILE A 169 90.91 -32.53 80.64
CA ILE A 169 92.07 -31.70 80.25
C ILE A 169 92.63 -30.91 81.44
N ASN A 170 91.76 -30.33 82.26
CA ASN A 170 92.13 -29.49 83.40
C ASN A 170 92.38 -30.27 84.70
N ALA A 171 92.20 -31.60 84.69
CA ALA A 171 92.48 -32.44 85.83
C ALA A 171 93.99 -32.49 86.13
N SER A 172 94.37 -32.52 87.42
CA SER A 172 95.78 -32.51 87.85
C SER A 172 96.60 -33.71 87.35
N LYS A 173 95.94 -34.79 86.91
CA LYS A 173 96.57 -35.95 86.25
C LYS A 173 95.70 -36.37 85.06
N GLN A 174 96.12 -35.97 83.86
CA GLN A 174 95.40 -36.27 82.62
C GLN A 174 95.36 -37.78 82.33
N ASN A 175 94.17 -38.29 81.98
CA ASN A 175 94.00 -39.66 81.53
C ASN A 175 93.96 -39.71 79.99
N THR A 176 95.10 -40.01 79.38
CA THR A 176 95.27 -40.02 77.91
C THR A 176 94.33 -41.00 77.21
N GLU A 177 94.02 -42.13 77.82
CA GLU A 177 93.10 -43.14 77.26
C GLU A 177 91.65 -42.61 77.26
N LYS A 178 91.25 -41.93 78.33
CA LYS A 178 89.93 -41.32 78.43
C LYS A 178 89.76 -40.13 77.48
N ILE A 179 90.79 -39.31 77.28
CA ILE A 179 90.77 -38.22 76.28
C ILE A 179 90.67 -38.80 74.86
N ALA A 180 91.35 -39.90 74.56
CA ALA A 180 91.22 -40.60 73.28
C ALA A 180 89.80 -41.15 73.05
N ASP A 181 89.16 -41.72 74.07
CA ASP A 181 87.77 -42.19 73.99
C ASP A 181 86.79 -41.02 73.74
N LEU A 182 86.96 -39.90 74.44
CA LEU A 182 86.16 -38.69 74.23
C LEU A 182 86.35 -38.12 72.82
N ARG A 183 87.55 -38.19 72.24
CA ARG A 183 87.80 -37.80 70.83
C ARG A 183 87.10 -38.74 69.84
N ASN A 184 87.10 -40.04 70.11
CA ASN A 184 86.34 -41.00 69.27
C ASN A 184 84.84 -40.70 69.34
N ARG A 185 84.32 -40.37 70.54
CA ARG A 185 82.92 -39.93 70.70
C ARG A 185 82.64 -38.62 69.96
N LEU A 186 83.58 -37.67 69.96
CA LEU A 186 83.48 -36.42 69.20
C LEU A 186 83.39 -36.70 67.69
N GLN A 187 84.21 -37.61 67.17
CA GLN A 187 84.15 -38.02 65.76
C GLN A 187 82.81 -38.66 65.43
N HIS A 188 82.26 -39.49 66.32
CA HIS A 188 80.95 -40.10 66.12
C HIS A 188 79.82 -39.06 66.06
N LEU A 189 79.81 -38.08 66.98
CA LEU A 189 78.85 -36.97 66.95
C LEU A 189 79.02 -36.10 65.70
N ASN A 190 80.25 -35.91 65.22
CA ASN A 190 80.50 -35.20 63.97
C ASN A 190 79.86 -35.92 62.77
N ASP A 191 80.01 -37.24 62.68
CA ASP A 191 79.44 -38.03 61.59
C ASP A 191 77.90 -38.00 61.63
N GLU A 192 77.29 -38.06 62.83
CA GLU A 192 75.84 -37.90 63.01
C GLU A 192 75.35 -36.50 62.62
N LEU A 193 76.03 -35.44 63.08
CA LEU A 193 75.70 -34.05 62.70
C LEU A 193 75.82 -33.85 61.20
N HIS A 194 76.86 -34.39 60.56
CA HIS A 194 77.04 -34.30 59.12
C HIS A 194 75.93 -35.05 58.35
N GLN A 195 75.45 -36.20 58.84
CA GLN A 195 74.30 -36.88 58.25
C GLN A 195 73.00 -36.06 58.38
N LEU A 196 72.77 -35.45 59.54
CA LEU A 196 71.60 -34.60 59.78
C LEU A 196 71.65 -33.30 58.96
N GLU A 197 72.83 -32.68 58.83
CA GLU A 197 73.09 -31.53 57.95
C GLU A 197 72.69 -31.89 56.52
N ASN A 198 73.27 -32.93 55.93
CA ASN A 198 72.98 -33.34 54.55
C ASN A 198 71.49 -33.64 54.33
N ARG A 199 70.84 -34.29 55.31
CA ARG A 199 69.40 -34.57 55.25
C ARG A 199 68.59 -33.27 55.31
N PHE A 200 68.96 -32.33 56.18
CA PHE A 200 68.31 -31.05 56.30
C PHE A 200 68.44 -30.20 55.03
N SER A 201 69.64 -30.09 54.45
CA SER A 201 69.89 -29.37 53.20
C SER A 201 69.10 -29.97 52.02
N LEU A 202 69.01 -31.31 51.94
CA LEU A 202 68.24 -32.00 50.91
C LEU A 202 66.74 -31.69 51.00
N ILE A 203 66.15 -31.82 52.20
CA ILE A 203 64.72 -31.54 52.43
C ILE A 203 64.41 -30.08 52.11
N LEU A 204 65.27 -29.14 52.53
CA LEU A 204 65.08 -27.72 52.27
C LEU A 204 65.17 -27.41 50.76
N SER A 205 66.11 -28.03 50.05
CA SER A 205 66.28 -27.89 48.60
C SER A 205 65.10 -28.46 47.80
N GLU A 206 64.55 -29.60 48.22
CA GLU A 206 63.33 -30.17 47.63
C GLU A 206 62.10 -29.31 47.93
N GLY A 207 61.95 -28.85 49.17
CA GLY A 207 60.90 -27.93 49.58
C GLY A 207 60.92 -26.62 48.78
N ALA A 208 62.09 -26.01 48.60
CA ALA A 208 62.26 -24.80 47.80
C ALA A 208 61.84 -25.00 46.33
N ARG A 209 62.23 -26.13 45.71
CA ARG A 209 61.81 -26.48 44.35
C ARG A 209 60.30 -26.70 44.26
N TRP A 210 59.72 -27.39 45.23
CA TRP A 210 58.28 -27.64 45.30
C TRP A 210 57.49 -26.34 45.46
N VAL A 211 57.92 -25.43 46.35
CA VAL A 211 57.31 -24.10 46.53
C VAL A 211 57.34 -23.35 45.21
N LYS A 212 58.51 -23.27 44.55
CA LYS A 212 58.66 -22.59 43.25
C LYS A 212 57.71 -23.16 42.19
N GLN A 213 57.62 -24.48 42.04
CA GLN A 213 56.76 -25.12 41.04
C GLN A 213 55.27 -24.89 41.32
N THR A 214 54.85 -25.06 42.58
CA THR A 214 53.46 -24.87 43.01
C THR A 214 53.00 -23.44 42.77
N VAL A 215 53.84 -22.50 43.19
CA VAL A 215 53.60 -21.07 43.05
C VAL A 215 53.53 -20.70 41.56
N TRP A 216 54.42 -21.22 40.71
CA TRP A 216 54.38 -21.02 39.25
C TRP A 216 53.09 -21.57 38.60
N LEU A 217 52.66 -22.78 38.96
CA LEU A 217 51.42 -23.39 38.45
C LEU A 217 50.18 -22.54 38.80
N ILE A 218 50.12 -22.03 40.02
CA ILE A 218 49.03 -21.14 40.46
C ILE A 218 49.00 -19.87 39.61
N THR A 219 50.15 -19.28 39.29
CA THR A 219 50.22 -18.09 38.42
C THR A 219 49.72 -18.36 37.02
N VAL A 220 50.13 -19.48 36.41
CA VAL A 220 49.66 -19.86 35.08
C VAL A 220 48.14 -20.06 35.08
N LEU A 221 47.60 -20.73 36.09
CA LEU A 221 46.16 -20.95 36.23
C LEU A 221 45.38 -19.63 36.33
N VAL A 222 45.85 -18.72 37.19
CA VAL A 222 45.23 -17.39 37.38
C VAL A 222 45.28 -16.58 36.09
N LEU A 223 46.40 -16.61 35.36
CA LEU A 223 46.54 -15.93 34.07
C LEU A 223 45.53 -16.45 33.03
N VAL A 224 45.37 -17.78 32.92
CA VAL A 224 44.42 -18.40 31.99
C VAL A 224 42.98 -17.99 32.33
N ILE A 225 42.62 -17.97 33.62
CA ILE A 225 41.29 -17.53 34.06
C ILE A 225 41.04 -16.06 33.66
N PHE A 226 42.01 -15.17 33.89
CA PHE A 226 41.86 -13.76 33.52
C PHE A 226 41.74 -13.55 32.00
N ILE A 227 42.54 -14.26 31.20
CA ILE A 227 42.42 -14.23 29.73
C ILE A 227 41.03 -14.71 29.30
N GLY A 228 40.53 -15.81 29.89
CA GLY A 228 39.21 -16.35 29.59
C GLY A 228 38.08 -15.36 29.89
N ILE A 229 38.13 -14.70 31.05
CA ILE A 229 37.17 -13.64 31.44
C ILE A 229 37.26 -12.47 30.46
N GLY A 230 38.46 -12.01 30.13
CA GLY A 230 38.68 -10.91 29.18
C GLY A 230 38.09 -11.20 27.79
N LEU A 231 38.36 -12.40 27.25
CA LEU A 231 37.79 -12.83 25.97
C LEU A 231 36.27 -12.94 26.01
N TRP A 232 35.70 -13.42 27.12
CA TRP A 232 34.25 -13.52 27.30
C TRP A 232 33.59 -12.13 27.33
N VAL A 233 34.13 -11.17 28.08
CA VAL A 233 33.63 -9.79 28.14
C VAL A 233 33.75 -9.11 26.77
N SER A 234 34.90 -9.23 26.09
CA SER A 234 35.11 -8.66 24.75
C SER A 234 34.07 -9.15 23.74
N ARG A 235 33.79 -10.47 23.72
CA ARG A 235 32.74 -11.05 22.86
C ARG A 235 31.35 -10.50 23.15
N GLN A 236 31.01 -10.19 24.40
CA GLN A 236 29.72 -9.62 24.75
C GLN A 236 29.58 -8.17 24.25
N ILE A 237 30.66 -7.39 24.32
CA ILE A 237 30.68 -6.00 23.84
C ILE A 237 30.48 -5.97 22.33
N ILE A 238 31.29 -6.74 21.59
CA ILE A 238 31.22 -6.78 20.12
C ILE A 238 29.80 -7.16 19.67
N LYS A 239 29.21 -8.20 20.28
CA LYS A 239 27.81 -8.59 19.99
C LYS A 239 26.81 -7.45 20.24
N GLY A 240 26.98 -6.70 21.33
CA GLY A 240 26.10 -5.58 21.64
C GLY A 240 26.21 -4.43 20.63
N ILE A 241 27.43 -4.10 20.20
CA ILE A 241 27.69 -3.05 19.20
C ILE A 241 27.11 -3.45 17.85
N THR A 242 27.42 -4.66 17.37
CA THR A 242 26.92 -5.14 16.07
C THR A 242 25.39 -5.21 16.05
N GLN A 243 24.75 -5.63 17.14
CA GLN A 243 23.28 -5.63 17.23
C GLN A 243 22.68 -4.22 17.17
N ALA A 244 23.28 -3.24 17.84
CA ALA A 244 22.82 -1.87 17.82
C ALA A 244 23.01 -1.23 16.43
N GLU A 245 24.17 -1.42 15.81
CA GLU A 245 24.42 -0.98 14.43
C GLU A 245 23.43 -1.63 13.45
N GLN A 246 23.19 -2.93 13.58
CA GLN A 246 22.29 -3.65 12.70
C GLN A 246 20.82 -3.22 12.91
N GLN A 247 20.42 -2.90 14.14
CA GLN A 247 19.12 -2.28 14.43
C GLN A 247 19.00 -0.90 13.79
N LEU A 248 20.04 -0.07 13.87
CA LEU A 248 20.07 1.25 13.25
C LEU A 248 19.98 1.15 11.72
N ILE A 249 20.85 0.33 11.10
CA ILE A 249 20.83 0.07 9.64
C ILE A 249 19.48 -0.47 9.20
N THR A 250 18.88 -1.39 9.97
CA THR A 250 17.56 -1.94 9.64
C THR A 250 16.45 -0.90 9.74
N SER A 251 16.49 -0.02 10.75
CA SER A 251 15.52 1.07 10.90
C SER A 251 15.68 2.12 9.80
N GLU A 252 16.92 2.53 9.52
CA GLU A 252 17.25 3.52 8.49
C GLU A 252 16.91 3.00 7.09
N SER A 253 17.25 1.74 6.78
CA SER A 253 16.90 1.13 5.49
C SER A 253 15.40 0.93 5.32
N ARG A 254 14.66 0.58 6.39
CA ARG A 254 13.19 0.51 6.34
C ARG A 254 12.57 1.86 6.04
N PHE A 255 13.02 2.91 6.74
CA PHE A 255 12.54 4.27 6.51
C PHE A 255 12.90 4.78 5.10
N ARG A 256 14.15 4.58 4.67
CA ARG A 256 14.60 4.92 3.31
C ARG A 256 13.77 4.21 2.24
N ARG A 257 13.51 2.90 2.38
CA ARG A 257 12.68 2.16 1.41
C ARG A 257 11.24 2.64 1.37
N LEU A 258 10.63 3.00 2.50
CA LEU A 258 9.30 3.61 2.52
C LEU A 258 9.28 4.96 1.81
N LYS A 259 10.34 5.77 1.99
CA LYS A 259 10.51 7.04 1.28
C LYS A 259 10.69 6.83 -0.23
N GLU A 260 11.51 5.85 -0.63
CA GLU A 260 11.85 5.54 -2.03
C GLU A 260 10.79 4.74 -2.77
N SER A 261 9.85 4.07 -2.09
CA SER A 261 8.84 3.23 -2.77
C SER A 261 7.90 4.02 -3.67
N ASN A 262 7.89 5.37 -3.56
CA ASN A 262 7.06 6.29 -4.33
C ASN A 262 5.59 5.81 -4.44
N THR A 263 5.07 5.21 -3.37
CA THR A 263 3.69 4.71 -3.30
C THR A 263 2.77 5.70 -2.60
N ILE A 264 3.32 6.44 -1.65
CA ILE A 264 2.68 7.54 -0.93
C ILE A 264 3.63 8.73 -0.94
N GLY A 265 3.11 9.94 -1.06
CA GLY A 265 3.90 11.15 -0.83
C GLY A 265 4.33 11.18 0.63
N ILE A 266 5.61 11.37 0.93
CA ILE A 266 6.10 11.50 2.30
C ILE A 266 6.79 12.85 2.39
N ILE A 267 6.39 13.63 3.38
CA ILE A 267 7.00 14.93 3.69
C ILE A 267 7.42 14.98 5.15
N SER A 268 8.53 15.68 5.42
CA SER A 268 8.84 16.21 6.74
C SER A 268 8.65 17.72 6.72
N TRP A 269 8.06 18.27 7.77
CA TRP A 269 7.86 19.71 7.91
C TRP A 269 8.25 20.19 9.29
N ARG A 270 8.45 21.50 9.35
CA ARG A 270 8.54 22.28 10.57
C ARG A 270 7.23 22.96 10.93
N MET A 271 7.06 23.32 12.19
CA MET A 271 5.87 24.03 12.68
C MET A 271 5.61 25.39 12.00
N ASP A 272 6.63 26.02 11.42
CA ASP A 272 6.52 27.24 10.59
C ASP A 272 6.04 26.99 9.15
N GLY A 273 5.81 25.73 8.80
CA GLY A 273 5.14 25.30 7.58
C GLY A 273 6.10 24.87 6.47
N MET A 274 7.39 25.06 6.67
CA MET A 274 8.40 24.69 5.69
C MET A 274 8.51 23.18 5.56
N ILE A 275 8.52 22.69 4.31
CA ILE A 275 8.79 21.30 3.99
C ILE A 275 10.32 21.12 3.90
N GLU A 276 10.91 20.36 4.81
CA GLU A 276 12.36 20.14 4.87
C GLU A 276 12.81 19.03 3.92
N GLU A 277 12.02 17.97 3.82
CA GLU A 277 12.26 16.87 2.90
C GLU A 277 10.94 16.36 2.34
N ALA A 278 10.98 15.92 1.08
CA ALA A 278 9.92 15.13 0.46
C ALA A 278 10.50 14.00 -0.38
N ASN A 279 9.69 12.99 -0.69
CA ASN A 279 10.00 12.03 -1.75
C ASN A 279 9.52 12.53 -3.12
N ASP A 280 9.98 11.86 -4.18
CA ASP A 280 9.74 12.29 -5.57
C ASP A 280 8.25 12.20 -5.93
N LEU A 281 7.51 11.26 -5.35
CA LEU A 281 6.07 11.16 -5.58
C LEU A 281 5.33 12.42 -5.10
N PHE A 282 5.60 12.91 -3.89
CA PHE A 282 4.95 14.14 -3.40
C PHE A 282 5.29 15.32 -4.31
N LEU A 283 6.57 15.49 -4.65
CA LEU A 283 7.04 16.56 -5.52
C LEU A 283 6.35 16.55 -6.90
N THR A 284 6.29 15.37 -7.53
CA THR A 284 5.61 15.17 -8.82
C THR A 284 4.12 15.47 -8.71
N MET A 285 3.47 15.07 -7.61
CA MET A 285 2.04 15.29 -7.35
C MET A 285 1.67 16.77 -7.30
N ILE A 286 2.51 17.62 -6.70
CA ILE A 286 2.27 19.07 -6.62
C ILE A 286 3.02 19.89 -7.68
N GLY A 287 3.81 19.25 -8.55
CA GLY A 287 4.51 19.87 -9.68
C GLY A 287 5.78 20.63 -9.31
N TYR A 288 6.40 20.32 -8.18
CA TYR A 288 7.65 20.91 -7.72
C TYR A 288 8.82 19.94 -7.92
N ASP A 289 10.05 20.46 -7.93
CA ASP A 289 11.27 19.67 -8.04
C ASP A 289 12.09 19.68 -6.75
N ARG A 290 13.05 18.76 -6.61
CA ARG A 290 13.92 18.72 -5.41
C ARG A 290 14.69 20.02 -5.17
N SER A 291 15.03 20.76 -6.22
CA SER A 291 15.66 22.08 -6.10
C SER A 291 14.78 23.10 -5.38
N ASP A 292 13.45 22.97 -5.49
CA ASP A 292 12.49 23.88 -4.85
C ASP A 292 12.43 23.67 -3.32
N ILE A 293 12.76 22.46 -2.83
CA ILE A 293 12.94 22.19 -1.39
C ILE A 293 14.22 22.87 -0.89
N SER A 294 15.33 22.68 -1.60
CA SER A 294 16.65 23.21 -1.16
C SER A 294 16.73 24.73 -1.10
N THR A 295 15.82 25.41 -1.80
CA THR A 295 15.68 26.87 -1.78
C THR A 295 14.69 27.37 -0.71
N GLY A 296 14.03 26.46 0.02
CA GLY A 296 13.08 26.79 1.08
C GLY A 296 11.77 27.40 0.59
N VAL A 297 11.40 27.17 -0.67
CA VAL A 297 10.25 27.83 -1.32
C VAL A 297 8.93 27.11 -1.05
N ILE A 298 8.97 25.82 -0.67
CA ILE A 298 7.75 25.03 -0.46
C ILE A 298 7.31 25.11 1.01
N ASN A 299 6.32 25.97 1.28
CA ASN A 299 5.59 25.99 2.54
C ASN A 299 4.20 25.39 2.35
N TRP A 300 3.82 24.40 3.17
CA TRP A 300 2.52 23.74 3.01
C TRP A 300 1.33 24.69 3.22
N ARG A 301 1.52 25.80 3.96
CA ARG A 301 0.50 26.84 4.16
C ARG A 301 0.19 27.59 2.88
N ASP A 302 1.20 27.83 2.04
CA ASP A 302 1.06 28.58 0.79
C ASP A 302 0.43 27.74 -0.33
N ILE A 303 0.67 26.44 -0.30
CA ILE A 303 0.08 25.47 -1.24
C ILE A 303 -1.24 24.87 -0.72
N THR A 304 -1.83 25.42 0.33
CA THR A 304 -3.15 25.00 0.82
C THR A 304 -4.21 26.05 0.46
N PRO A 305 -5.29 25.67 -0.25
CA PRO A 305 -6.40 26.58 -0.54
C PRO A 305 -7.04 27.15 0.74
N VAL A 306 -7.54 28.39 0.64
CA VAL A 306 -8.05 29.16 1.78
C VAL A 306 -9.16 28.41 2.54
N GLU A 307 -9.97 27.64 1.83
CA GLU A 307 -11.08 26.84 2.37
C GLU A 307 -10.62 25.76 3.36
N PHE A 308 -9.39 25.28 3.25
CA PHE A 308 -8.84 24.22 4.10
C PHE A 308 -7.94 24.73 5.23
N GLN A 309 -7.59 26.03 5.25
CA GLN A 309 -6.69 26.61 6.26
C GLN A 309 -7.24 26.46 7.69
N HIS A 310 -8.56 26.64 7.88
CA HIS A 310 -9.19 26.45 9.20
C HIS A 310 -9.07 24.99 9.69
N ARG A 311 -9.20 24.01 8.79
CA ARG A 311 -9.05 22.59 9.14
C ARG A 311 -7.59 22.27 9.47
N ASP A 312 -6.64 22.79 8.71
CA ASP A 312 -5.21 22.62 9.01
C ASP A 312 -4.84 23.18 10.38
N GLN A 313 -5.44 24.31 10.79
CA GLN A 313 -5.21 24.86 12.13
C GLN A 313 -5.72 23.92 13.24
N GLN A 314 -6.87 23.27 13.04
CA GLN A 314 -7.35 22.24 13.98
C GLN A 314 -6.39 21.05 14.04
N VAL A 315 -5.89 20.61 12.89
CA VAL A 315 -4.94 19.50 12.77
C VAL A 315 -3.62 19.81 13.47
N ILE A 316 -3.12 21.05 13.38
CA ILE A 316 -1.95 21.49 14.16
C ILE A 316 -2.21 21.32 15.67
N ASN A 317 -3.39 21.72 16.16
CA ASN A 317 -3.74 21.57 17.58
C ASN A 317 -3.82 20.09 17.98
N GLU A 318 -4.36 19.23 17.12
CA GLU A 318 -4.38 17.77 17.31
C GLU A 318 -2.95 17.20 17.42
N LEU A 319 -2.05 17.62 16.53
CA LEU A 319 -0.63 17.22 16.52
C LEU A 319 0.11 17.65 17.79
N LEU A 320 -0.10 18.88 18.25
CA LEU A 320 0.52 19.39 19.48
C LEU A 320 0.02 18.69 20.74
N THR A 321 -1.27 18.29 20.76
CA THR A 321 -1.90 17.68 21.93
C THR A 321 -1.68 16.17 22.00
N HIS A 322 -1.80 15.47 20.87
CA HIS A 322 -1.81 14.01 20.79
C HIS A 322 -0.58 13.41 20.08
N GLY A 323 0.28 14.25 19.49
CA GLY A 323 1.44 13.82 18.70
C GLY A 323 1.11 13.28 17.30
N ARG A 324 -0.18 13.19 16.94
CA ARG A 324 -0.68 12.73 15.63
C ARG A 324 -2.05 13.35 15.35
N CYS A 325 -2.42 13.44 14.08
CA CYS A 325 -3.78 13.81 13.68
C CYS A 325 -4.52 12.63 13.05
N GLU A 326 -5.85 12.65 13.10
CA GLU A 326 -6.63 11.73 12.29
C GLU A 326 -6.52 12.12 10.81
N PRO A 327 -6.33 11.16 9.89
CA PRO A 327 -6.12 11.49 8.49
C PRO A 327 -7.42 11.96 7.83
N PHE A 328 -7.31 12.93 6.92
CA PHE A 328 -8.47 13.61 6.33
C PHE A 328 -8.24 14.01 4.88
N GLU A 329 -9.33 14.25 4.16
CA GLU A 329 -9.29 14.76 2.79
C GLU A 329 -9.16 16.29 2.77
N LYS A 330 -8.28 16.81 1.93
CA LYS A 330 -8.21 18.23 1.57
C LYS A 330 -7.72 18.40 0.13
N ALA A 331 -7.46 19.62 -0.31
CA ALA A 331 -6.75 19.88 -1.55
C ALA A 331 -5.43 20.61 -1.29
N LEU A 332 -4.46 20.40 -2.18
CA LEU A 332 -3.29 21.25 -2.33
C LEU A 332 -3.35 22.00 -3.66
N ILE A 333 -2.61 23.09 -3.77
CA ILE A 333 -2.45 23.87 -4.99
C ILE A 333 -1.20 23.35 -5.71
N HIS A 334 -1.36 22.86 -6.93
CA HIS A 334 -0.26 22.50 -7.82
C HIS A 334 0.52 23.76 -8.22
N LYS A 335 1.80 23.64 -8.57
CA LYS A 335 2.65 24.76 -9.08
C LYS A 335 2.04 25.54 -10.26
N GLN A 336 1.11 24.92 -10.99
CA GLN A 336 0.38 25.52 -12.12
C GLN A 336 -0.97 26.15 -11.73
N GLY A 337 -1.31 26.17 -10.43
CA GLY A 337 -2.51 26.80 -9.87
C GLY A 337 -3.76 25.92 -9.78
N HIS A 338 -3.78 24.73 -10.38
CA HIS A 338 -4.93 23.82 -10.26
C HIS A 338 -4.91 23.04 -8.93
N TRP A 339 -6.07 22.52 -8.52
CA TRP A 339 -6.21 21.81 -7.25
C TRP A 339 -5.89 20.32 -7.40
N VAL A 340 -5.15 19.79 -6.43
CA VAL A 340 -4.84 18.37 -6.30
C VAL A 340 -5.55 17.86 -5.04
N PRO A 341 -6.61 17.05 -5.17
CA PRO A 341 -7.28 16.47 -4.01
C PRO A 341 -6.37 15.41 -3.37
N ILE A 342 -6.20 15.48 -2.06
CA ILE A 342 -5.31 14.61 -1.30
C ILE A 342 -5.97 14.03 -0.05
N TYR A 343 -5.46 12.89 0.41
CA TYR A 343 -5.69 12.36 1.74
C TYR A 343 -4.39 12.43 2.54
N ILE A 344 -4.40 13.10 3.70
CA ILE A 344 -3.20 13.39 4.47
C ILE A 344 -3.37 12.98 5.94
N GLY A 345 -2.32 12.37 6.48
CA GLY A 345 -2.18 12.12 7.91
C GLY A 345 -0.78 12.49 8.38
N ALA A 346 -0.68 13.04 9.58
CA ALA A 346 0.54 13.65 10.12
C ALA A 346 0.84 13.17 11.55
N ALA A 347 2.13 13.10 11.89
CA ALA A 347 2.62 12.79 13.23
C ALA A 347 3.88 13.59 13.58
N MET A 348 4.07 13.89 14.87
CA MET A 348 5.26 14.58 15.37
C MET A 348 6.46 13.62 15.50
N LEU A 349 7.66 14.09 15.17
CA LEU A 349 8.91 13.35 15.42
C LEU A 349 9.31 13.52 16.89
N GLY A 350 9.61 12.42 17.59
CA GLY A 350 9.86 12.43 19.03
C GLY A 350 11.14 13.16 19.43
N GLY A 351 11.06 14.10 20.37
CA GLY A 351 12.20 14.78 21.00
C GLY A 351 12.13 16.32 20.95
N ASN A 352 11.53 16.89 19.89
CA ASN A 352 11.27 18.33 19.75
C ASN A 352 9.89 18.52 19.12
N GLN A 353 9.00 19.29 19.75
CA GLN A 353 7.66 19.62 19.22
C GLN A 353 7.70 20.59 18.02
N GLU A 354 8.78 20.59 17.25
CA GLU A 354 9.03 21.54 16.17
C GLU A 354 8.96 20.91 14.77
N GLN A 355 9.02 19.58 14.67
CA GLN A 355 9.07 18.84 13.40
C GLN A 355 8.09 17.65 13.37
N GLY A 356 7.58 17.34 12.19
CA GLY A 356 6.67 16.22 11.95
C GLY A 356 6.87 15.54 10.60
N ILE A 357 6.22 14.39 10.43
CA ILE A 357 6.18 13.58 9.21
C ILE A 357 4.75 13.23 8.82
N ALA A 358 4.44 13.28 7.52
CA ALA A 358 3.12 13.06 6.97
C ALA A 358 3.25 12.20 5.75
N TYR A 359 2.20 11.43 5.56
CA TYR A 359 1.94 10.79 4.30
C TYR A 359 0.81 11.51 3.57
N VAL A 360 0.90 11.55 2.25
CA VAL A 360 -0.02 12.24 1.36
C VAL A 360 -0.36 11.27 0.22
N MET A 361 -1.64 11.01 0.00
CA MET A 361 -2.12 10.21 -1.13
C MET A 361 -2.91 11.08 -2.08
N ASP A 362 -2.62 10.96 -3.37
CA ASP A 362 -3.38 11.64 -4.43
C ASP A 362 -4.74 10.96 -4.63
N LEU A 363 -5.81 11.74 -4.64
CA LEU A 363 -7.18 11.28 -4.88
C LEU A 363 -7.69 11.64 -6.27
N SER A 364 -6.85 12.19 -7.16
CA SER A 364 -7.23 12.70 -8.47
C SER A 364 -7.91 11.65 -9.34
N GLU A 365 -7.33 10.45 -9.47
CA GLU A 365 -7.93 9.37 -10.27
C GLU A 365 -9.26 8.88 -9.69
N ARG A 366 -9.33 8.74 -8.36
CA ARG A 366 -10.55 8.34 -7.68
C ARG A 366 -11.66 9.37 -7.88
N LYS A 367 -11.38 10.67 -7.70
CA LYS A 367 -12.38 11.73 -7.90
C LYS A 367 -12.79 11.86 -9.37
N LYS A 368 -11.87 11.63 -10.32
CA LYS A 368 -12.20 11.54 -11.75
C LYS A 368 -13.14 10.37 -12.04
N ALA A 369 -12.88 9.19 -11.49
CA ALA A 369 -13.76 8.03 -11.65
C ALA A 369 -15.15 8.26 -11.04
N GLU A 370 -15.21 8.85 -9.84
CA GLU A 370 -16.48 9.24 -9.19
C GLU A 370 -17.25 10.27 -10.02
N GLN A 371 -16.56 11.28 -10.60
CA GLN A 371 -17.17 12.24 -11.51
C GLN A 371 -17.68 11.60 -12.80
N GLN A 372 -16.92 10.68 -13.40
CA GLN A 372 -17.34 9.96 -14.61
C GLN A 372 -18.59 9.11 -14.36
N LEU A 373 -18.64 8.39 -13.24
CA LEU A 373 -19.83 7.63 -12.83
C LEU A 373 -21.04 8.56 -12.62
N LYS A 374 -20.84 9.69 -11.94
CA LYS A 374 -21.90 10.68 -11.73
C LYS A 374 -22.39 11.28 -13.05
N LEU A 375 -21.47 11.57 -13.98
CA LEU A 375 -21.81 12.07 -15.31
C LEU A 375 -22.61 11.02 -16.10
N ALA A 376 -22.17 9.77 -16.12
CA ALA A 376 -22.89 8.68 -16.78
C ALA A 376 -24.31 8.49 -16.22
N ALA A 377 -24.46 8.51 -14.89
CA ALA A 377 -25.76 8.44 -14.24
C ALA A 377 -26.66 9.66 -14.59
N THR A 378 -26.07 10.85 -14.69
CA THR A 378 -26.79 12.07 -15.08
C THR A 378 -27.26 11.99 -16.53
N VAL A 379 -26.43 11.48 -17.45
CA VAL A 379 -26.80 11.26 -18.86
C VAL A 379 -27.92 10.23 -18.97
N PHE A 380 -27.83 9.12 -18.24
CA PHE A 380 -28.87 8.09 -18.21
C PHE A 380 -30.22 8.64 -17.73
N ALA A 381 -30.22 9.41 -16.63
CA ALA A 381 -31.42 10.00 -16.04
C ALA A 381 -31.98 11.20 -16.84
N GLY A 382 -31.12 11.97 -17.50
CA GLY A 382 -31.47 13.21 -18.21
C GLY A 382 -31.81 13.02 -19.70
N SER A 383 -31.71 11.81 -20.24
CA SER A 383 -32.11 11.51 -21.62
C SER A 383 -33.62 11.70 -21.82
N SER A 384 -34.00 12.36 -22.93
CA SER A 384 -35.41 12.44 -23.37
C SER A 384 -35.90 11.14 -24.01
N ASP A 385 -34.98 10.33 -24.55
CA ASP A 385 -35.30 8.99 -25.05
C ASP A 385 -35.42 8.00 -23.90
N GLY A 386 -36.33 7.04 -24.07
CA GLY A 386 -36.49 5.93 -23.14
C GLY A 386 -35.30 4.98 -23.23
N ILE A 387 -34.64 4.72 -22.11
CA ILE A 387 -33.54 3.76 -22.01
C ILE A 387 -33.99 2.61 -21.14
N LEU A 388 -33.86 1.39 -21.65
CA LEU A 388 -34.04 0.17 -20.88
C LEU A 388 -32.78 -0.71 -20.99
N ILE A 389 -32.46 -1.39 -19.89
CA ILE A 389 -31.36 -2.34 -19.81
C ILE A 389 -31.93 -3.66 -19.36
N THR A 390 -31.58 -4.75 -20.04
CA THR A 390 -31.96 -6.12 -19.67
C THR A 390 -30.74 -6.95 -19.31
N ASP A 391 -30.95 -8.04 -18.58
CA ASP A 391 -29.96 -9.10 -18.42
C ASP A 391 -29.80 -9.95 -19.71
N SER A 392 -28.88 -10.92 -19.68
CA SER A 392 -28.64 -11.85 -20.80
C SER A 392 -29.85 -12.74 -21.15
N SER A 393 -30.85 -12.83 -20.27
CA SER A 393 -32.12 -13.55 -20.50
C SER A 393 -33.26 -12.61 -20.92
N ALA A 394 -32.93 -11.37 -21.31
CA ALA A 394 -33.86 -10.34 -21.73
C ALA A 394 -34.91 -9.94 -20.67
N ARG A 395 -34.56 -10.00 -19.38
CA ARG A 395 -35.37 -9.42 -18.29
C ARG A 395 -34.87 -8.03 -17.94
N ILE A 396 -35.77 -7.08 -17.79
CA ILE A 396 -35.44 -5.69 -17.49
C ILE A 396 -34.77 -5.60 -16.11
N VAL A 397 -33.59 -4.99 -16.06
CA VAL A 397 -32.82 -4.75 -14.82
C VAL A 397 -32.75 -3.28 -14.45
N SER A 398 -32.94 -2.38 -15.43
CA SER A 398 -32.98 -0.93 -15.19
C SER A 398 -33.72 -0.22 -16.31
N VAL A 399 -34.40 0.87 -15.96
CA VAL A 399 -35.04 1.80 -16.90
C VAL A 399 -34.77 3.23 -16.47
N ASN A 400 -34.71 4.17 -17.40
CA ASN A 400 -34.66 5.59 -17.06
C ASN A 400 -36.07 6.18 -16.88
N GLN A 401 -36.11 7.42 -16.37
CA GLN A 401 -37.37 8.13 -16.12
C GLN A 401 -38.17 8.37 -17.41
N ALA A 402 -37.50 8.66 -18.53
CA ALA A 402 -38.14 8.88 -19.82
C ALA A 402 -38.87 7.63 -20.33
N PHE A 403 -38.30 6.44 -20.15
CA PHE A 403 -38.94 5.18 -20.52
C PHE A 403 -40.23 4.94 -19.72
N CYS A 404 -40.20 5.22 -18.41
CA CYS A 404 -41.39 5.13 -17.57
C CYS A 404 -42.47 6.14 -18.00
N ALA A 405 -42.09 7.39 -18.30
CA ALA A 405 -43.00 8.42 -18.78
C ALA A 405 -43.61 8.07 -20.15
N MET A 406 -42.79 7.54 -21.06
CA MET A 406 -43.18 7.16 -22.43
C MET A 406 -44.11 5.95 -22.46
N THR A 407 -43.93 4.97 -21.57
CA THR A 407 -44.74 3.73 -21.57
C THR A 407 -45.91 3.77 -20.60
N GLY A 408 -45.86 4.67 -19.60
CA GLY A 408 -46.85 4.79 -18.53
C GLY A 408 -46.72 3.75 -17.41
N TYR A 409 -45.68 2.91 -17.45
CA TYR A 409 -45.38 1.96 -16.39
C TYR A 409 -44.45 2.58 -15.33
N ALA A 410 -44.66 2.23 -14.06
CA ALA A 410 -43.68 2.55 -13.03
C ALA A 410 -42.49 1.60 -13.11
N GLU A 411 -41.29 2.07 -12.72
CA GLU A 411 -40.07 1.26 -12.72
C GLU A 411 -40.26 -0.09 -11.99
N SER A 412 -40.89 -0.08 -10.82
CA SER A 412 -41.17 -1.29 -10.02
C SER A 412 -42.03 -2.34 -10.74
N GLU A 413 -42.82 -1.94 -11.73
CA GLU A 413 -43.65 -2.84 -12.53
C GLU A 413 -42.87 -3.45 -13.71
N LEU A 414 -41.80 -2.78 -14.14
CA LEU A 414 -40.97 -3.18 -15.27
C LEU A 414 -39.82 -4.09 -14.86
N LEU A 415 -39.22 -3.87 -13.68
CA LEU A 415 -38.08 -4.65 -13.22
C LEU A 415 -38.41 -6.16 -13.13
N GLY A 416 -37.55 -6.98 -13.74
CA GLY A 416 -37.66 -8.45 -13.83
C GLY A 416 -38.60 -8.95 -14.94
N GLN A 417 -39.38 -8.08 -15.57
CA GLN A 417 -40.29 -8.43 -16.66
C GLN A 417 -39.57 -8.45 -18.01
N PRO A 418 -40.02 -9.26 -18.97
CA PRO A 418 -39.54 -9.17 -20.34
C PRO A 418 -40.13 -7.94 -21.06
N PRO A 419 -39.39 -7.29 -21.99
CA PRO A 419 -39.91 -6.19 -22.81
C PRO A 419 -41.15 -6.57 -23.64
N SER A 420 -41.42 -7.86 -23.82
CA SER A 420 -42.63 -8.34 -24.50
C SER A 420 -43.94 -7.91 -23.83
N LEU A 421 -43.89 -7.42 -22.58
CA LEU A 421 -45.02 -6.76 -21.91
C LEU A 421 -45.61 -5.61 -22.75
N LEU A 422 -44.78 -4.92 -23.54
CA LEU A 422 -45.16 -3.76 -24.34
C LEU A 422 -45.69 -4.14 -25.74
N GLN A 423 -45.67 -5.43 -26.11
CA GLN A 423 -46.05 -5.85 -27.46
C GLN A 423 -47.50 -5.46 -27.80
N SER A 424 -47.68 -4.71 -28.88
CA SER A 424 -49.00 -4.31 -29.35
C SER A 424 -49.71 -5.39 -30.19
N GLY A 425 -48.94 -6.29 -30.81
CA GLY A 425 -49.40 -7.25 -31.82
C GLY A 425 -49.39 -6.72 -33.26
N TYR A 426 -49.05 -5.44 -33.49
CA TYR A 426 -48.91 -4.85 -34.83
C TYR A 426 -47.54 -5.13 -35.45
N THR A 427 -46.50 -5.28 -34.63
CA THR A 427 -45.22 -5.84 -35.05
C THR A 427 -45.37 -7.35 -35.17
N THR A 428 -45.19 -7.87 -36.38
CA THR A 428 -45.36 -9.28 -36.72
C THR A 428 -44.31 -10.15 -36.04
N GLY A 429 -44.64 -11.44 -35.83
CA GLY A 429 -43.67 -12.40 -35.28
C GLY A 429 -42.41 -12.53 -36.14
N GLU A 430 -42.51 -12.39 -37.46
CA GLU A 430 -41.37 -12.38 -38.38
C GLU A 430 -40.45 -11.16 -38.17
N GLU A 431 -40.99 -10.00 -37.82
CA GLU A 431 -40.20 -8.80 -37.51
C GLU A 431 -39.39 -8.98 -36.22
N TYR A 432 -40.00 -9.55 -35.17
CA TYR A 432 -39.27 -9.88 -33.95
C TYR A 432 -38.21 -10.96 -34.17
N ASN A 433 -38.47 -11.97 -35.01
CA ASN A 433 -37.45 -12.97 -35.35
C ASN A 433 -36.25 -12.34 -36.06
N ARG A 434 -36.48 -11.44 -37.04
CA ARG A 434 -35.41 -10.70 -37.72
C ARG A 434 -34.61 -9.81 -36.75
N MET A 435 -35.27 -9.20 -35.76
CA MET A 435 -34.58 -8.47 -34.69
C MET A 435 -33.62 -9.38 -33.93
N TRP A 436 -34.09 -10.54 -33.46
CA TRP A 436 -33.27 -11.49 -32.70
C TRP A 436 -32.13 -12.08 -33.53
N GLU A 437 -32.37 -12.39 -34.80
CA GLU A 437 -31.32 -12.82 -35.74
C GLU A 437 -30.22 -11.76 -35.88
N SER A 438 -30.60 -10.48 -36.06
CA SER A 438 -29.63 -9.38 -36.16
C SER A 438 -28.82 -9.21 -34.89
N LEU A 439 -29.47 -9.27 -33.73
CA LEU A 439 -28.80 -9.18 -32.44
C LEU A 439 -27.81 -10.35 -32.26
N ASN A 440 -28.21 -11.57 -32.61
CA ASN A 440 -27.34 -12.74 -32.49
C ASN A 440 -26.17 -12.72 -33.48
N ALA A 441 -26.36 -12.22 -34.70
CA ALA A 441 -25.33 -12.17 -35.72
C ALA A 441 -24.34 -11.01 -35.54
N SER A 442 -24.83 -9.82 -35.21
CA SER A 442 -24.05 -8.58 -35.24
C SER A 442 -23.92 -7.86 -33.88
N GLY A 443 -24.67 -8.30 -32.87
CA GLY A 443 -24.71 -7.65 -31.56
C GLY A 443 -25.55 -6.38 -31.51
N GLN A 444 -26.16 -5.97 -32.63
CA GLN A 444 -26.94 -4.74 -32.73
C GLN A 444 -28.19 -4.92 -33.60
N TRP A 445 -29.21 -4.11 -33.33
CA TRP A 445 -30.40 -3.99 -34.17
C TRP A 445 -30.99 -2.59 -34.07
N GLN A 446 -31.61 -2.12 -35.14
CA GLN A 446 -32.36 -0.88 -35.17
C GLN A 446 -33.61 -1.05 -36.05
N GLY A 447 -34.74 -0.52 -35.59
CA GLY A 447 -35.98 -0.56 -36.36
C GLY A 447 -37.13 0.18 -35.71
N ASP A 448 -38.25 0.23 -36.44
CA ASP A 448 -39.49 0.83 -35.97
C ASP A 448 -40.38 -0.27 -35.41
N ILE A 449 -40.92 -0.06 -34.21
CA ILE A 449 -41.83 -0.97 -33.52
C ILE A 449 -43.05 -0.19 -33.05
N ILE A 450 -44.17 -0.88 -32.97
CA ILE A 450 -45.40 -0.29 -32.43
C ILE A 450 -45.65 -0.99 -31.12
N ASP A 451 -45.49 -0.25 -30.02
CA ASP A 451 -45.69 -0.76 -28.68
C ASP A 451 -47.01 -0.23 -28.09
N ARG A 452 -47.46 -0.89 -27.04
CA ARG A 452 -48.69 -0.57 -26.31
C ARG A 452 -48.34 -0.04 -24.93
N MET A 453 -48.73 1.20 -24.69
CA MET A 453 -48.63 1.84 -23.36
C MET A 453 -49.55 1.14 -22.36
N LYS A 454 -49.34 1.37 -21.06
CA LYS A 454 -50.14 0.81 -19.97
C LYS A 454 -51.65 1.09 -20.09
N ASN A 455 -52.02 2.26 -20.62
CA ASN A 455 -53.41 2.67 -20.84
C ASN A 455 -54.04 2.06 -22.12
N GLY A 456 -53.29 1.25 -22.88
CA GLY A 456 -53.75 0.62 -24.11
C GLY A 456 -53.48 1.40 -25.40
N THR A 457 -52.99 2.65 -25.31
CA THR A 457 -52.64 3.48 -26.46
C THR A 457 -51.45 2.88 -27.22
N LEU A 458 -51.51 2.92 -28.55
CA LEU A 458 -50.43 2.49 -29.42
C LEU A 458 -49.46 3.65 -29.65
N ILE A 459 -48.17 3.37 -29.51
CA ILE A 459 -47.09 4.34 -29.70
C ILE A 459 -46.07 3.79 -30.69
N PRO A 460 -45.86 4.44 -31.85
CA PRO A 460 -44.77 4.09 -32.75
C PRO A 460 -43.45 4.57 -32.14
N MET A 461 -42.53 3.64 -31.94
CA MET A 461 -41.20 3.92 -31.40
C MET A 461 -40.13 3.48 -32.40
N ARG A 462 -39.05 4.26 -32.50
CA ARG A 462 -37.81 3.80 -33.11
C ARG A 462 -36.91 3.28 -32.00
N ALA A 463 -36.52 2.01 -32.09
CA ALA A 463 -35.67 1.35 -31.11
C ALA A 463 -34.29 1.02 -31.70
N SER A 464 -33.25 1.22 -30.90
CA SER A 464 -31.89 0.74 -31.13
C SER A 464 -31.48 -0.14 -29.97
N ILE A 465 -31.10 -1.38 -30.24
CA ILE A 465 -30.76 -2.39 -29.23
C ILE A 465 -29.33 -2.86 -29.47
N ASN A 466 -28.50 -2.83 -28.43
CA ASN A 466 -27.10 -3.23 -28.48
C ASN A 466 -26.78 -4.24 -27.38
N GLN A 467 -25.94 -5.23 -27.70
CA GLN A 467 -25.38 -6.17 -26.73
C GLN A 467 -24.21 -5.55 -25.97
N VAL A 468 -24.18 -5.75 -24.66
CA VAL A 468 -23.05 -5.40 -23.79
C VAL A 468 -22.41 -6.68 -23.28
N LYS A 469 -21.11 -6.82 -23.55
CA LYS A 469 -20.30 -8.00 -23.19
C LYS A 469 -19.27 -7.64 -22.14
N ASN A 470 -18.91 -8.60 -21.30
CA ASN A 470 -17.80 -8.44 -20.34
C ASN A 470 -16.44 -8.59 -21.04
N THR A 471 -15.36 -8.48 -20.27
CA THR A 471 -13.97 -8.63 -20.72
C THR A 471 -13.67 -9.99 -21.35
N ASP A 472 -14.43 -11.03 -20.96
CA ASP A 472 -14.32 -12.40 -21.50
C ASP A 472 -15.22 -12.62 -22.74
N ASN A 473 -15.76 -11.53 -23.31
CA ASN A 473 -16.65 -11.53 -24.48
C ASN A 473 -17.97 -12.31 -24.28
N GLN A 474 -18.39 -12.49 -23.03
CA GLN A 474 -19.68 -13.09 -22.67
C GLN A 474 -20.76 -12.01 -22.62
N LEU A 475 -21.94 -12.30 -23.18
CA LEU A 475 -23.12 -11.43 -23.11
C LEU A 475 -23.54 -11.23 -21.65
N THR A 476 -23.65 -9.96 -21.25
CA THR A 476 -24.10 -9.59 -19.90
C THR A 476 -25.45 -8.90 -19.92
N HIS A 477 -25.64 -7.95 -20.85
CA HIS A 477 -26.83 -7.11 -20.91
C HIS A 477 -27.22 -6.78 -22.35
N TYR A 478 -28.47 -6.39 -22.55
CA TYR A 478 -28.86 -5.61 -23.72
C TYR A 478 -29.24 -4.20 -23.27
N VAL A 479 -28.81 -3.20 -24.04
CA VAL A 479 -29.20 -1.80 -23.85
C VAL A 479 -30.07 -1.40 -25.02
N ALA A 480 -31.30 -1.00 -24.75
CA ALA A 480 -32.21 -0.46 -25.74
C ALA A 480 -32.48 1.02 -25.49
N ILE A 481 -32.39 1.81 -26.55
CA ILE A 481 -32.78 3.22 -26.58
C ILE A 481 -33.98 3.34 -27.51
N MET A 482 -35.05 3.98 -27.03
CA MET A 482 -36.33 4.08 -27.71
C MET A 482 -36.76 5.54 -27.78
N SER A 483 -37.06 6.00 -28.98
CA SER A 483 -37.54 7.35 -29.26
C SER A 483 -38.97 7.28 -29.77
N ASP A 484 -39.85 8.12 -29.24
CA ASP A 484 -41.20 8.31 -29.78
C ASP A 484 -41.11 9.00 -31.14
N ILE A 485 -41.70 8.39 -32.17
CA ILE A 485 -41.73 8.93 -33.55
C ILE A 485 -43.15 9.31 -33.98
N SER A 486 -44.09 9.47 -33.05
CA SER A 486 -45.49 9.81 -33.31
C SER A 486 -45.63 11.11 -34.10
N GLU A 487 -44.93 12.17 -33.68
CA GLU A 487 -44.97 13.48 -34.34
C GLU A 487 -44.42 13.39 -35.76
N ARG A 488 -43.25 12.75 -35.95
CA ARG A 488 -42.66 12.51 -37.27
C ARG A 488 -43.60 11.74 -38.19
N LYS A 489 -44.28 10.71 -37.69
CA LYS A 489 -45.25 9.92 -38.47
C LYS A 489 -46.48 10.72 -38.85
N ALA A 490 -46.96 11.59 -37.95
CA ALA A 490 -48.07 12.50 -38.24
C ALA A 490 -47.69 13.54 -39.30
N GLU A 491 -46.48 14.10 -39.22
CA GLU A 491 -45.95 15.03 -40.23
C GLU A 491 -45.76 14.36 -41.59
N GLU A 492 -45.22 13.14 -41.64
CA GLU A 492 -45.09 12.35 -42.87
C GLU A 492 -46.44 12.17 -43.57
N GLU A 493 -47.49 11.80 -42.82
CA GLU A 493 -48.83 11.63 -43.38
C GLU A 493 -49.47 12.97 -43.79
N HIS A 494 -49.23 14.05 -43.04
CA HIS A 494 -49.69 15.39 -43.40
C HIS A 494 -49.05 15.90 -44.71
N LEU A 495 -47.74 15.74 -44.85
CA LEU A 495 -47.01 16.07 -46.09
C LEU A 495 -47.53 15.24 -47.26
N ARG A 496 -47.78 13.95 -47.05
CA ARG A 496 -48.37 13.07 -48.04
C ARG A 496 -49.76 13.55 -48.46
N HIS A 497 -50.60 13.99 -47.52
CA HIS A 497 -51.91 14.53 -47.84
C HIS A 497 -51.82 15.80 -48.71
N ILE A 498 -50.95 16.75 -48.36
CA ILE A 498 -50.74 17.98 -49.16
C ILE A 498 -50.16 17.67 -50.55
N ALA A 499 -49.33 16.63 -50.68
CA ALA A 499 -48.73 16.25 -51.96
C ALA A 499 -49.76 15.77 -52.99
N TYR A 500 -50.89 15.18 -52.54
CA TYR A 500 -51.91 14.57 -53.42
C TYR A 500 -53.27 15.28 -53.43
N HIS A 501 -53.53 16.19 -52.49
CA HIS A 501 -54.80 16.92 -52.38
C HIS A 501 -54.61 18.44 -52.53
N ASP A 502 -55.65 19.13 -53.01
CA ASP A 502 -55.70 20.59 -53.06
C ASP A 502 -55.92 21.15 -51.64
N PRO A 503 -55.04 22.02 -51.12
CA PRO A 503 -55.08 22.45 -49.73
C PRO A 503 -56.30 23.31 -49.37
N LEU A 504 -56.95 23.93 -50.37
CA LEU A 504 -58.14 24.75 -50.14
C LEU A 504 -59.42 23.90 -50.07
N THR A 505 -59.59 22.99 -51.02
CA THR A 505 -60.85 22.23 -51.22
C THR A 505 -60.81 20.81 -50.68
N GLY A 506 -59.63 20.25 -50.41
CA GLY A 506 -59.44 18.84 -50.00
C GLY A 506 -59.63 17.83 -51.14
N LEU A 507 -60.01 18.29 -52.34
CA LEU A 507 -60.15 17.45 -53.53
C LEU A 507 -58.80 16.90 -53.99
N ALA A 508 -58.81 15.94 -54.92
CA ALA A 508 -57.59 15.52 -55.58
C ALA A 508 -56.92 16.74 -56.26
N ASN A 509 -55.59 16.80 -56.19
CA ASN A 509 -54.82 17.77 -56.97
C ASN A 509 -54.39 17.16 -58.33
N ARG A 510 -53.67 17.95 -59.13
CA ARG A 510 -53.17 17.53 -60.44
C ARG A 510 -52.34 16.23 -60.41
N VAL A 511 -51.57 15.99 -59.34
CA VAL A 511 -50.72 14.80 -59.20
C VAL A 511 -51.60 13.56 -59.04
N LEU A 512 -52.53 13.58 -58.09
CA LEU A 512 -53.43 12.45 -57.85
C LEU A 512 -54.38 12.20 -59.02
N PHE A 513 -54.85 13.25 -59.69
CA PHE A 513 -55.67 13.12 -60.90
C PHE A 513 -54.95 12.39 -62.03
N ASN A 514 -53.72 12.77 -62.33
CA ASN A 514 -52.95 12.12 -63.39
C ASN A 514 -52.69 10.64 -63.07
N ASP A 515 -52.35 10.31 -61.82
CA ASP A 515 -52.20 8.92 -61.37
C ASP A 515 -53.49 8.10 -61.60
N ARG A 516 -54.63 8.63 -61.15
CA ARG A 516 -55.94 7.96 -61.36
C ARG A 516 -56.33 7.86 -62.84
N LEU A 517 -56.06 8.90 -63.64
CA LEU A 517 -56.33 8.88 -65.08
C LEU A 517 -55.48 7.83 -65.80
N GLU A 518 -54.19 7.71 -65.47
CA GLU A 518 -53.34 6.65 -66.02
C GLU A 518 -53.81 5.25 -65.61
N GLN A 519 -54.29 5.09 -64.37
CA GLN A 519 -54.89 3.84 -63.91
C GLN A 519 -56.18 3.53 -64.67
N ALA A 520 -57.06 4.53 -64.85
CA ALA A 520 -58.30 4.38 -65.60
C ALA A 520 -58.05 3.99 -67.06
N ILE A 521 -57.04 4.56 -67.73
CA ILE A 521 -56.62 4.16 -69.08
C ILE A 521 -56.20 2.68 -69.11
N LYS A 522 -55.37 2.24 -68.16
CA LYS A 522 -54.92 0.84 -68.09
C LYS A 522 -56.09 -0.13 -67.84
N VAL A 523 -57.01 0.24 -66.96
CA VAL A 523 -58.20 -0.56 -66.64
C VAL A 523 -59.16 -0.63 -67.84
N ALA A 524 -59.44 0.51 -68.47
CA ALA A 524 -60.31 0.63 -69.62
C ALA A 524 -59.79 -0.13 -70.85
N MET A 525 -58.49 -0.01 -71.13
CA MET A 525 -57.82 -0.76 -72.20
C MET A 525 -57.91 -2.28 -71.99
N ARG A 526 -57.73 -2.75 -70.75
CA ARG A 526 -57.81 -4.18 -70.43
C ARG A 526 -59.22 -4.73 -70.51
N ASN A 527 -60.21 -3.96 -70.06
CA ASN A 527 -61.58 -4.41 -69.90
C ASN A 527 -62.50 -4.01 -71.07
N ASN A 528 -61.97 -3.26 -72.06
CA ASN A 528 -62.71 -2.68 -73.18
C ASN A 528 -63.92 -1.85 -72.72
N THR A 529 -63.72 -1.01 -71.70
CA THR A 529 -64.73 -0.09 -71.15
C THR A 529 -64.40 1.35 -71.49
N GLN A 530 -65.38 2.26 -71.42
CA GLN A 530 -65.17 3.70 -71.63
C GLN A 530 -65.13 4.44 -70.29
N PHE A 531 -64.47 5.59 -70.27
CA PHE A 531 -64.53 6.58 -69.18
C PHE A 531 -64.59 7.98 -69.79
N ALA A 532 -65.02 8.96 -69.00
CA ALA A 532 -65.12 10.35 -69.46
C ALA A 532 -64.35 11.31 -68.55
N ILE A 533 -63.81 12.36 -69.15
CA ILE A 533 -63.23 13.51 -68.46
C ILE A 533 -64.12 14.71 -68.71
N LEU A 534 -64.53 15.38 -67.64
CA LEU A 534 -65.22 16.66 -67.69
C LEU A 534 -64.28 17.74 -67.18
N PHE A 535 -63.96 18.70 -68.04
CA PHE A 535 -63.19 19.88 -67.67
C PHE A 535 -64.16 21.02 -67.42
N LEU A 536 -64.12 21.61 -66.24
CA LEU A 536 -65.07 22.59 -65.73
C LEU A 536 -64.33 23.87 -65.35
N ASP A 537 -64.86 25.02 -65.73
CA ASP A 537 -64.35 26.34 -65.36
C ASP A 537 -65.51 27.20 -64.84
N LEU A 538 -65.32 27.84 -63.68
CA LEU A 538 -66.36 28.67 -63.08
C LEU A 538 -66.49 30.03 -63.78
N ASP A 539 -67.66 30.27 -64.38
CA ASP A 539 -67.91 31.48 -65.12
C ASP A 539 -67.86 32.71 -64.20
N LYS A 540 -67.05 33.71 -64.56
CA LYS A 540 -66.97 34.99 -63.84
C LYS A 540 -66.52 34.86 -62.37
N PHE A 541 -65.71 33.86 -62.04
CA PHE A 541 -65.13 33.76 -60.69
C PHE A 541 -64.24 34.96 -60.31
N LYS A 542 -63.48 35.52 -61.25
CA LYS A 542 -62.61 36.69 -61.00
C LYS A 542 -63.40 37.92 -60.48
N PRO A 543 -64.51 38.36 -61.11
CA PRO A 543 -65.39 39.37 -60.53
C PRO A 543 -65.87 39.09 -59.11
N VAL A 544 -66.10 37.83 -58.74
CA VAL A 544 -66.48 37.46 -57.36
C VAL A 544 -65.35 37.76 -56.38
N ASN A 545 -64.11 37.40 -56.73
CA ASN A 545 -62.93 37.76 -55.93
C ASN A 545 -62.72 39.28 -55.84
N ASP A 546 -62.90 39.99 -56.95
CA ASP A 546 -62.69 41.43 -57.02
C ASP A 546 -63.77 42.21 -56.21
N LEU A 547 -64.99 41.67 -56.14
CA LEU A 547 -66.13 42.33 -55.47
C LEU A 547 -66.26 41.97 -53.99
N PHE A 548 -66.06 40.70 -53.62
CA PHE A 548 -66.31 40.18 -52.26
C PHE A 548 -65.02 39.80 -51.51
N GLY A 549 -63.87 39.87 -52.18
CA GLY A 549 -62.57 39.53 -51.64
C GLY A 549 -62.24 38.04 -51.71
N HIS A 550 -60.94 37.74 -51.72
CA HIS A 550 -60.42 36.38 -51.86
C HIS A 550 -60.95 35.37 -50.83
N LYS A 551 -61.24 35.79 -49.59
CA LYS A 551 -61.80 34.90 -48.57
C LYS A 551 -63.18 34.36 -48.93
N ILE A 552 -64.02 35.18 -49.58
CA ILE A 552 -65.36 34.76 -50.03
C ILE A 552 -65.22 33.87 -51.26
N GLY A 553 -64.31 34.19 -52.18
CA GLY A 553 -63.99 33.33 -53.32
C GLY A 553 -63.45 31.96 -52.91
N ASP A 554 -62.58 31.90 -51.90
CA ASP A 554 -62.07 30.64 -51.36
C ASP A 554 -63.18 29.77 -50.77
N ARG A 555 -64.10 30.36 -49.99
CA ARG A 555 -65.29 29.65 -49.47
C ARG A 555 -66.22 29.23 -50.59
N LEU A 556 -66.35 30.02 -51.65
CA LEU A 556 -67.13 29.66 -52.83
C LEU A 556 -66.54 28.42 -53.50
N LEU A 557 -65.22 28.38 -53.70
CA LEU A 557 -64.52 27.21 -54.24
C LEU A 557 -64.71 25.97 -53.37
N GLN A 558 -64.67 26.11 -52.04
CA GLN A 558 -64.95 25.00 -51.10
C GLN A 558 -66.40 24.50 -51.23
N LYS A 559 -67.38 25.40 -51.33
CA LYS A 559 -68.78 25.01 -51.51
C LYS A 559 -69.06 24.41 -52.88
N VAL A 560 -68.39 24.89 -53.92
CA VAL A 560 -68.43 24.30 -55.27
C VAL A 560 -67.84 22.89 -55.23
N ALA A 561 -66.68 22.70 -54.59
CA ALA A 561 -66.07 21.39 -54.40
C ALA A 561 -67.02 20.42 -53.69
N ASP A 562 -67.59 20.82 -52.55
CA ASP A 562 -68.61 20.03 -51.83
C ASP A 562 -69.79 19.63 -52.71
N ARG A 563 -70.26 20.57 -53.54
CA ARG A 563 -71.41 20.35 -54.42
C ARG A 563 -71.07 19.40 -55.56
N LEU A 564 -69.89 19.56 -56.17
CA LEU A 564 -69.36 18.66 -57.20
C LEU A 564 -69.18 17.24 -56.68
N THR A 565 -68.56 17.06 -55.50
CA THR A 565 -68.37 15.74 -54.89
C THR A 565 -69.70 15.04 -54.60
N ARG A 566 -70.75 15.78 -54.20
CA ARG A 566 -72.10 15.21 -53.99
C ARG A 566 -72.86 14.91 -55.28
N SER A 567 -72.46 15.51 -56.40
CA SER A 567 -73.08 15.29 -57.70
C SER A 567 -72.54 14.07 -58.43
N VAL A 568 -71.47 13.45 -57.95
CA VAL A 568 -70.83 12.26 -58.56
C VAL A 568 -70.80 11.07 -57.60
N ARG A 569 -70.39 9.89 -58.08
CA ARG A 569 -70.29 8.67 -57.25
C ARG A 569 -68.96 8.65 -56.50
N GLU A 570 -68.86 7.86 -55.43
CA GLU A 570 -67.60 7.65 -54.70
C GLU A 570 -66.47 7.07 -55.58
N THR A 571 -66.82 6.36 -56.66
CA THR A 571 -65.87 5.83 -57.63
C THR A 571 -65.32 6.89 -58.59
N ASP A 572 -65.98 8.03 -58.70
CA ASP A 572 -65.57 9.12 -59.59
C ASP A 572 -64.57 10.02 -58.87
N THR A 573 -63.65 10.63 -59.63
CA THR A 573 -62.63 11.52 -59.04
C THR A 573 -62.93 12.96 -59.36
N VAL A 574 -63.21 13.77 -58.34
CA VAL A 574 -63.29 15.24 -58.46
C VAL A 574 -61.95 15.84 -58.09
N THR A 575 -61.44 16.71 -58.96
CA THR A 575 -60.11 17.31 -58.88
C THR A 575 -60.23 18.81 -59.05
N ARG A 576 -59.43 19.58 -58.31
CA ARG A 576 -59.19 21.00 -58.62
C ARG A 576 -57.79 21.14 -59.18
N LEU A 577 -57.67 21.62 -60.43
CA LEU A 577 -56.36 21.76 -61.08
C LEU A 577 -55.64 23.06 -60.70
N GLY A 578 -56.39 24.07 -60.27
CA GLY A 578 -55.92 25.38 -59.83
C GLY A 578 -56.96 26.46 -60.13
N GLY A 579 -56.93 27.58 -59.40
CA GLY A 579 -57.86 28.68 -59.65
C GLY A 579 -59.34 28.27 -59.54
N ASP A 580 -60.09 28.50 -60.61
CA ASP A 580 -61.49 28.18 -60.85
C ASP A 580 -61.70 26.91 -61.70
N GLU A 581 -60.65 26.16 -62.00
CA GLU A 581 -60.69 24.97 -62.86
C GLU A 581 -60.88 23.67 -62.05
N PHE A 582 -61.92 22.93 -62.38
CA PHE A 582 -62.22 21.61 -61.83
C PHE A 582 -62.22 20.56 -62.94
N VAL A 583 -61.80 19.35 -62.59
CA VAL A 583 -61.84 18.21 -63.50
C VAL A 583 -62.47 17.02 -62.82
N ILE A 584 -63.37 16.34 -63.53
CA ILE A 584 -64.02 15.13 -63.05
C ILE A 584 -63.65 13.98 -63.97
N LEU A 585 -63.11 12.91 -63.38
CA LEU A 585 -62.94 11.62 -64.03
C LEU A 585 -64.14 10.73 -63.67
N LEU A 586 -64.98 10.43 -64.66
CA LEU A 586 -66.09 9.50 -64.52
C LEU A 586 -65.64 8.11 -64.98
N GLU A 587 -65.63 7.15 -64.07
CA GLU A 587 -65.22 5.79 -64.38
C GLU A 587 -66.39 4.95 -64.91
N ASN A 588 -66.12 4.07 -65.88
CA ASN A 588 -67.07 3.09 -66.42
C ASN A 588 -68.39 3.70 -66.95
N VAL A 589 -68.28 4.58 -67.95
CA VAL A 589 -69.43 5.21 -68.61
C VAL A 589 -69.94 4.36 -69.77
N SER A 590 -71.26 4.39 -70.04
CA SER A 590 -71.92 3.60 -71.09
C SER A 590 -72.52 4.47 -72.19
N GLY A 591 -71.72 5.39 -72.74
CA GLY A 591 -72.11 6.28 -73.84
C GLY A 591 -72.30 7.75 -73.46
N LEU A 592 -72.25 8.62 -74.48
CA LEU A 592 -72.27 10.09 -74.37
C LEU A 592 -73.54 10.63 -73.67
N GLU A 593 -74.70 10.04 -73.93
CA GLU A 593 -75.99 10.51 -73.39
C GLU A 593 -76.03 10.51 -71.84
N ILE A 594 -75.39 9.53 -71.19
CA ILE A 594 -75.30 9.45 -69.73
C ILE A 594 -74.37 10.55 -69.19
N VAL A 595 -73.27 10.81 -69.88
CA VAL A 595 -72.29 11.84 -69.52
C VAL A 595 -72.91 13.22 -69.68
N GLU A 596 -73.65 13.48 -70.77
CA GLU A 596 -74.37 14.74 -70.99
C GLU A 596 -75.45 14.98 -69.94
N LYS A 597 -76.21 13.93 -69.56
CA LYS A 597 -77.20 14.02 -68.49
C LYS A 597 -76.57 14.37 -67.15
N LEU A 598 -75.44 13.73 -66.80
CA LEU A 598 -74.73 14.03 -65.56
C LEU A 598 -74.13 15.44 -65.60
N LEU A 599 -73.59 15.86 -66.74
CA LEU A 599 -73.10 17.22 -66.92
C LEU A 599 -74.20 18.26 -66.71
N ASN A 600 -75.39 18.07 -67.30
CA ASN A 600 -76.52 18.96 -67.07
C ASN A 600 -76.93 19.02 -65.59
N GLN A 601 -76.93 17.88 -64.89
CA GLN A 601 -77.19 17.84 -63.45
C GLN A 601 -76.12 18.60 -62.64
N ILE A 602 -74.85 18.48 -63.02
CA ILE A 602 -73.73 19.19 -62.40
C ILE A 602 -73.85 20.69 -62.66
N THR A 603 -74.11 21.12 -63.89
CA THR A 603 -74.28 22.53 -64.27
C THR A 603 -75.47 23.15 -63.54
N ASP A 604 -76.64 22.47 -63.52
CA ASP A 604 -77.82 22.91 -62.78
C ASP A 604 -77.57 22.98 -61.27
N ALA A 605 -76.81 22.02 -60.73
CA ALA A 605 -76.44 22.03 -59.32
C ALA A 605 -75.54 23.23 -59.02
N ILE A 606 -74.50 23.47 -59.84
CA ILE A 606 -73.57 24.59 -59.63
C ILE A 606 -74.28 25.93 -59.76
N GLY A 607 -75.21 26.09 -60.70
CA GLY A 607 -75.94 27.34 -60.93
C GLY A 607 -76.85 27.81 -59.79
N LYS A 608 -77.15 26.97 -58.79
CA LYS A 608 -77.94 27.36 -57.62
C LYS A 608 -77.16 28.34 -56.73
N ALA A 609 -77.84 29.31 -56.14
CA ALA A 609 -77.24 30.28 -55.22
C ALA A 609 -76.41 29.60 -54.09
N TYR A 610 -75.26 30.19 -53.80
CA TYR A 610 -74.38 29.85 -52.68
C TYR A 610 -74.56 30.88 -51.58
N HIS A 611 -75.07 30.45 -50.44
CA HIS A 611 -75.15 31.29 -49.25
C HIS A 611 -73.81 31.24 -48.50
N ILE A 612 -73.05 32.33 -48.57
CA ILE A 612 -71.72 32.46 -47.98
C ILE A 612 -71.68 33.74 -47.14
N ASP A 613 -71.62 33.56 -45.82
CA ASP A 613 -71.78 34.65 -44.86
C ASP A 613 -73.10 35.42 -45.12
N ASP A 614 -73.04 36.71 -45.43
CA ASP A 614 -74.21 37.56 -45.69
C ASP A 614 -74.54 37.72 -47.19
N TYR A 615 -73.87 36.96 -48.07
CA TYR A 615 -74.02 37.09 -49.53
C TYR A 615 -74.63 35.84 -50.16
N ASP A 616 -75.57 36.07 -51.07
CA ASP A 616 -76.04 35.06 -52.02
C ASP A 616 -75.33 35.26 -53.35
N ILE A 617 -74.49 34.29 -53.72
CA ILE A 617 -73.66 34.34 -54.92
C ILE A 617 -74.13 33.27 -55.89
N GLU A 618 -74.42 33.66 -57.13
CA GLU A 618 -74.71 32.73 -58.23
C GLU A 618 -73.52 32.71 -59.18
N ILE A 619 -73.05 31.51 -59.53
CA ILE A 619 -71.94 31.32 -60.45
C ILE A 619 -72.29 30.25 -61.48
N GLY A 620 -71.96 30.52 -62.74
CA GLY A 620 -72.10 29.57 -63.84
C GLY A 620 -70.91 28.62 -63.91
N VAL A 621 -71.00 27.63 -64.79
CA VAL A 621 -69.87 26.76 -65.12
C VAL A 621 -69.89 26.50 -66.63
N SER A 622 -68.73 26.66 -67.25
CA SER A 622 -68.46 26.21 -68.61
C SER A 622 -67.80 24.84 -68.54
N ALA A 623 -68.23 23.90 -69.40
CA ALA A 623 -67.80 22.51 -69.32
C ALA A 623 -67.48 21.92 -70.69
N GLY A 624 -66.40 21.14 -70.75
CA GLY A 624 -65.99 20.38 -71.94
C GLY A 624 -65.83 18.90 -71.61
N ILE A 625 -66.21 18.03 -72.56
CA ILE A 625 -66.19 16.57 -72.38
C ILE A 625 -65.15 15.93 -73.31
N SER A 626 -64.41 14.98 -72.77
CA SER A 626 -63.57 14.05 -73.52
C SER A 626 -63.90 12.61 -73.12
N ILE A 627 -63.99 11.68 -74.09
CA ILE A 627 -64.37 10.28 -73.86
C ILE A 627 -63.23 9.40 -74.36
N TYR A 628 -62.78 8.47 -73.52
CA TYR A 628 -61.83 7.45 -73.94
C TYR A 628 -62.58 6.24 -74.55
N PRO A 629 -62.10 5.66 -75.66
CA PRO A 629 -60.90 6.06 -76.43
C PRO A 629 -61.17 7.08 -77.55
N ASP A 630 -62.42 7.47 -77.77
CA ASP A 630 -62.88 8.22 -78.95
C ASP A 630 -62.16 9.57 -79.16
N HIS A 631 -61.86 10.27 -78.07
CA HIS A 631 -61.21 11.59 -78.10
C HIS A 631 -59.70 11.53 -77.76
N GLY A 632 -59.11 10.33 -77.62
CA GLY A 632 -57.69 10.15 -77.35
C GLY A 632 -57.39 8.87 -76.58
N THR A 633 -56.15 8.38 -76.67
CA THR A 633 -55.71 7.15 -76.00
C THR A 633 -54.68 7.37 -74.88
N ASP A 634 -54.23 8.61 -74.68
CA ASP A 634 -53.31 9.03 -73.62
C ASP A 634 -53.88 10.19 -72.80
N ALA A 635 -53.41 10.30 -71.54
CA ALA A 635 -53.90 11.27 -70.57
C ALA A 635 -53.79 12.73 -71.05
N LYS A 636 -52.69 13.08 -71.73
CA LYS A 636 -52.44 14.45 -72.19
C LYS A 636 -53.40 14.84 -73.30
N THR A 637 -53.62 13.96 -74.28
CA THR A 637 -54.56 14.20 -75.38
C THR A 637 -55.99 14.32 -74.86
N LEU A 638 -56.43 13.40 -74.00
CA LEU A 638 -57.79 13.42 -73.46
C LEU A 638 -58.08 14.70 -72.67
N LEU A 639 -57.15 15.11 -71.79
CA LEU A 639 -57.31 16.32 -70.99
C LEU A 639 -57.31 17.58 -71.87
N HIS A 640 -56.41 17.66 -72.86
CA HIS A 640 -56.35 18.78 -73.79
C HIS A 640 -57.62 18.90 -74.65
N LYS A 641 -58.21 17.78 -75.08
CA LYS A 641 -59.48 17.78 -75.82
C LYS A 641 -60.66 18.24 -74.96
N ALA A 642 -60.70 17.86 -73.68
CA ALA A 642 -61.71 18.33 -72.75
C ALA A 642 -61.58 19.86 -72.50
N ASP A 643 -60.35 20.35 -72.35
CA ASP A 643 -60.04 21.77 -72.17
C ASP A 643 -60.45 22.62 -73.39
N ILE A 644 -60.11 22.19 -74.62
CA ILE A 644 -60.55 22.86 -75.85
C ILE A 644 -62.08 22.95 -75.92
N ALA A 645 -62.78 21.85 -75.65
CA ALA A 645 -64.24 21.82 -75.68
C ALA A 645 -64.86 22.76 -74.62
N MET A 646 -64.23 22.88 -73.44
CA MET A 646 -64.67 23.82 -72.40
C MET A 646 -64.48 25.27 -72.88
N TYR A 647 -63.33 25.58 -73.48
CA TYR A 647 -63.02 26.91 -73.98
C TYR A 647 -63.97 27.35 -75.11
N GLU A 648 -64.29 26.46 -76.05
CA GLU A 648 -65.27 26.71 -77.11
C GLU A 648 -66.66 27.04 -76.54
N THR A 649 -67.07 26.32 -75.49
CA THR A 649 -68.34 26.57 -74.77
C THR A 649 -68.33 27.96 -74.12
N LYS A 650 -67.21 28.34 -73.52
CA LYS A 650 -67.02 29.63 -72.83
C LYS A 650 -67.06 30.83 -73.78
N GLU A 651 -66.44 30.73 -74.97
CA GLU A 651 -66.45 31.82 -75.97
C GLU A 651 -67.80 31.99 -76.66
N ALA A 652 -68.54 30.91 -76.89
CA ALA A 652 -69.82 30.97 -77.58
C ALA A 652 -70.92 31.73 -76.79
N LYS A 653 -70.71 32.00 -75.48
CA LYS A 653 -71.73 32.50 -74.53
C LYS A 653 -73.02 31.68 -74.50
N ILE A 654 -72.97 30.45 -75.01
CA ILE A 654 -74.07 29.50 -74.97
C ILE A 654 -73.98 28.86 -73.59
N HIS A 655 -75.03 29.00 -72.77
CA HIS A 655 -75.22 28.14 -71.60
C HIS A 655 -75.57 26.72 -72.07
N ALA A 656 -74.65 26.02 -72.76
CA ALA A 656 -74.71 24.59 -73.08
C ALA A 656 -73.55 24.13 -74.00
N LEU A 657 -72.84 23.11 -73.52
CA LEU A 657 -72.09 22.04 -74.20
C LEU A 657 -71.37 22.30 -75.55
N SER A 658 -70.06 21.97 -75.59
CA SER A 658 -69.33 21.57 -76.80
C SER A 658 -68.73 20.17 -76.63
N VAL A 659 -68.76 19.38 -77.69
CA VAL A 659 -68.04 18.10 -77.84
C VAL A 659 -67.11 18.27 -79.05
N PRO A 660 -65.83 17.88 -78.99
CA PRO A 660 -64.91 18.05 -80.13
C PRO A 660 -65.44 17.34 -81.38
N ALA A 661 -65.44 18.01 -82.53
CA ALA A 661 -65.81 17.38 -83.80
C ALA A 661 -64.80 16.29 -84.19
N ASN A 662 -65.30 15.12 -84.62
CA ASN A 662 -64.48 14.05 -85.19
C ASN A 662 -63.81 14.54 -86.50
N CYS A 663 -62.51 14.81 -86.45
CA CYS A 663 -61.68 14.80 -87.66
C CYS A 663 -61.24 13.35 -87.89
N ASN A 664 -61.77 12.72 -88.93
CA ASN A 664 -61.23 11.48 -89.49
C ASN A 664 -59.74 11.63 -89.84
#